data_AF-A0A0G1WWY6-F1
#
_entry.id   AF-A0A0G1WWY6-F1
#
_cell.length_a   1.000
_cell.length_b   1.000
_cell.length_c   1.000
_cell.angle_alpha   90.00
_cell.angle_beta   90.00
_cell.angle_gamma   90.00
#
_symmetry.space_group_name_H-M   'P 1'
#
loop_
_entity.id
_entity.type
_entity.pdbx_description
1 polymer ?
#
loop_
_entity_poly.entity_id
_entity_poly.type
_entity_poly.pdbx_seq_one_letter_code
_entity_poly.pdbx_strand_id
1 'polypeptide(L)'
;MRKFFSFLSILSLFLTFLPGFTLAANEPGVLVVKFKDSETAAAWQGRGFPMEQVYDNIYRFTTSDISSARDLLISEQGVEFVEQDNQLHLEANAADPLFVLDENELTKQWYLPKIQIHQAWNLAVGNNIIIAVVDTGIDARHEDLNDGRVIKGYSSYCQTAAQNDPTNCLIRVTGELSAGVNSDDNGHGTIVAGLIGAIPNNNNGMAGVNWNVKLMPIKALDSHGSGLASDVSAGIRWATDNGAKVINLSIGGQGLDGVGVLQDAITYAYNKGVLIVAAAGNDSAESGVSLNATPVLPVCADGGQNMVVGVAALDYLDRKAKFSNYGSNCVDIAAPGTGTFIDKQQKQGLVSTYYDPTRPGEQDLYVYAVGTSVAAPLVAGVAGLMMSIFPDLDVKAIRERLLASVDNVDAENQSGCNGGSCVGQIGRGRLNAFKAVSESSGFVSGAILRAPDNSLYLIERGLRRPLSNFVYGQRFSGFSAQAATAEQLNIYPLGSAVAPVDGSLVKSSDNPTVYLMEGGTRQALSYLSFISRNLRFESVTSLPNVEMATYPLGADAPILSGALLKASNHPAVYVLNNGSRQLLSFFVFQQRGFEGKPIAVLDPSDLGRYPLHPQNILYPPTDGTLIRGDQSATVYVFEGSVRRGLTLSAFQARGYNFGNVRVVPQSEVNGYAIGSDLLN
;
A
#
# COMPACT_ATOMS: atom_id res chain seq x y z
N MET A 1 62.32 -44.54 30.02
CA MET A 1 62.11 -43.59 31.13
C MET A 1 60.62 -43.66 31.49
N ARG A 2 60.24 -44.37 32.58
CA ARG A 2 59.82 -43.81 33.88
C ARG A 2 58.80 -42.66 33.72
N LYS A 3 57.64 -42.58 34.39
CA LYS A 3 56.98 -43.38 35.44
C LYS A 3 55.55 -42.79 35.60
N PHE A 4 54.61 -43.63 36.06
CA PHE A 4 53.35 -43.30 36.74
C PHE A 4 53.46 -42.16 37.77
N PHE A 5 52.36 -41.41 38.00
CA PHE A 5 51.71 -41.31 39.33
C PHE A 5 50.30 -40.68 39.26
N SER A 6 49.35 -41.34 39.91
CA SER A 6 48.00 -40.84 40.24
C SER A 6 48.05 -39.98 41.51
N PHE A 7 47.11 -39.05 41.72
CA PHE A 7 46.62 -38.75 43.07
C PHE A 7 45.18 -38.24 43.10
N LEU A 8 44.51 -38.68 44.16
CA LEU A 8 43.11 -38.60 44.57
C LEU A 8 42.55 -37.18 44.83
N SER A 9 41.24 -37.06 44.58
CA SER A 9 40.15 -36.54 45.43
C SER A 9 40.32 -35.24 46.23
N ILE A 10 39.41 -34.30 46.01
CA ILE A 10 38.32 -33.87 46.93
C ILE A 10 37.43 -32.90 46.13
N LEU A 11 36.22 -33.34 45.76
CA LEU A 11 35.18 -32.45 45.22
C LEU A 11 34.08 -32.36 46.27
N SER A 12 34.02 -31.21 46.94
CA SER A 12 32.99 -30.83 47.89
C SER A 12 31.71 -30.43 47.16
N LEU A 13 30.62 -31.03 47.63
CA LEU A 13 29.22 -30.82 47.31
C LEU A 13 28.83 -29.33 47.37
N PHE A 14 28.33 -28.77 46.27
CA PHE A 14 27.33 -27.70 46.31
C PHE A 14 26.17 -28.07 45.40
N LEU A 15 25.05 -28.37 46.06
CA LEU A 15 23.73 -28.49 45.47
C LEU A 15 23.32 -27.10 44.96
N THR A 16 23.24 -26.92 43.64
CA THR A 16 22.42 -25.86 43.05
C THR A 16 21.50 -26.50 42.02
N PHE A 17 20.21 -26.30 42.25
CA PHE A 17 19.10 -26.76 41.43
C PHE A 17 19.34 -26.45 39.95
N LEU A 18 19.30 -27.49 39.12
CA LEU A 18 19.20 -27.33 37.67
C LEU A 18 17.90 -26.61 37.31
N PRO A 19 17.92 -25.71 36.31
CA PRO A 19 16.75 -24.96 35.88
C PRO A 19 15.73 -25.93 35.28
N GLY A 20 14.46 -25.72 35.64
CA GLY A 20 13.34 -26.51 35.15
C GLY A 20 13.30 -26.53 33.63
N PHE A 21 13.25 -27.75 33.09
CA PHE A 21 12.74 -28.00 31.74
C PHE A 21 11.35 -27.38 31.65
N THR A 22 11.21 -26.37 30.80
CA THR A 22 9.90 -25.93 30.34
C THR A 22 9.51 -26.88 29.21
N LEU A 23 8.37 -27.56 29.40
CA LEU A 23 7.75 -28.44 28.41
C LEU A 23 7.56 -27.69 27.10
N ALA A 24 8.02 -28.29 26.00
CA ALA A 24 7.71 -27.84 24.65
C ALA A 24 6.18 -27.73 24.48
N ALA A 25 5.72 -26.71 23.75
CA ALA A 25 4.29 -26.53 23.50
C ALA A 25 3.71 -27.75 22.77
N ASN A 26 2.58 -28.25 23.26
CA ASN A 26 1.83 -29.35 22.66
C ASN A 26 1.33 -28.95 21.27
N GLU A 27 2.05 -29.32 20.22
CA GLU A 27 1.58 -29.15 18.84
C GLU A 27 0.82 -30.39 18.37
N PRO A 28 -0.44 -30.26 17.90
CA PRO A 28 -1.16 -31.36 17.28
C PRO A 28 -0.56 -31.73 15.92
N GLY A 29 -0.54 -33.01 15.58
CA GLY A 29 -0.24 -33.47 14.23
C GLY A 29 -0.09 -34.99 14.12
N VAL A 30 0.61 -35.44 13.09
CA VAL A 30 0.67 -36.85 12.70
C VAL A 30 2.12 -37.34 12.65
N LEU A 31 2.37 -38.45 13.33
CA LEU A 31 3.62 -39.20 13.28
C LEU A 31 3.44 -40.47 12.46
N VAL A 32 4.48 -40.87 11.73
CA VAL A 32 4.63 -42.21 11.16
C VAL A 32 5.51 -43.03 12.08
N VAL A 33 4.99 -44.16 12.58
CA VAL A 33 5.70 -45.07 13.48
C VAL A 33 5.83 -46.43 12.82
N LYS A 34 7.05 -46.98 12.81
CA LYS A 34 7.27 -48.39 12.45
C LYS A 34 7.56 -49.21 13.68
N PHE A 35 6.77 -50.26 13.92
CA PHE A 35 7.04 -51.27 14.95
C PHE A 35 7.85 -52.43 14.37
N LYS A 36 8.67 -53.07 15.21
CA LYS A 36 9.49 -54.23 14.82
C LYS A 36 8.64 -55.46 14.51
N ASP A 37 7.49 -55.59 15.16
CA ASP A 37 6.55 -56.71 15.01
C ASP A 37 5.09 -56.28 15.24
N SER A 38 4.16 -57.11 14.79
CA SER A 38 2.72 -56.86 14.86
C SER A 38 2.15 -57.00 16.27
N GLU A 39 2.80 -57.75 17.16
CA GLU A 39 2.40 -57.90 18.57
C GLU A 39 2.61 -56.59 19.34
N THR A 40 3.74 -55.92 19.13
CA THR A 40 4.04 -54.61 19.68
C THR A 40 3.04 -53.56 19.17
N ALA A 41 2.76 -53.57 17.87
CA ALA A 41 1.76 -52.66 17.29
C ALA A 41 0.36 -52.86 17.89
N ALA A 42 -0.08 -54.11 18.06
CA ALA A 42 -1.37 -54.45 18.67
C ALA A 42 -1.45 -54.03 20.15
N ALA A 43 -0.34 -54.19 20.91
CA ALA A 43 -0.26 -53.73 22.29
C ALA A 43 -0.42 -52.20 22.40
N TRP A 44 0.09 -51.44 21.43
CA TRP A 44 -0.06 -49.98 21.37
C TRP A 44 -1.47 -49.53 20.98
N GLN A 45 -2.09 -50.18 19.99
CA GLN A 45 -3.50 -49.95 19.67
C GLN A 45 -4.42 -50.23 20.88
N GLY A 46 -4.11 -51.26 21.66
CA GLY A 46 -4.83 -51.60 22.90
C GLY A 46 -4.74 -50.55 24.02
N ARG A 47 -3.81 -49.58 23.94
CA ARG A 47 -3.67 -48.46 24.89
C ARG A 47 -4.63 -47.29 24.58
N GLY A 48 -5.40 -47.38 23.49
CA GLY A 48 -6.41 -46.39 23.14
C GLY A 48 -5.89 -45.16 22.38
N PHE A 49 -4.67 -45.23 21.84
CA PHE A 49 -4.17 -44.18 20.96
C PHE A 49 -4.81 -44.27 19.57
N PRO A 50 -5.17 -43.13 18.95
CA PRO A 50 -5.72 -43.11 17.60
C PRO A 50 -4.61 -43.44 16.58
N MET A 51 -4.62 -44.68 16.11
CA MET A 51 -3.65 -45.23 15.16
C MET A 51 -4.34 -45.81 13.94
N GLU A 52 -3.84 -45.45 12.76
CA GLU A 52 -4.29 -45.98 11.46
C GLU A 52 -3.13 -46.77 10.84
N GLN A 53 -3.37 -48.02 10.43
CA GLN A 53 -2.34 -48.79 9.75
C GLN A 53 -2.15 -48.27 8.32
N VAL A 54 -0.91 -47.94 7.95
CA VAL A 54 -0.57 -47.52 6.59
C VAL A 54 -0.26 -48.75 5.73
N TYR A 55 0.73 -49.54 6.15
CA TYR A 55 1.07 -50.88 5.62
C TYR A 55 2.05 -51.58 6.55
N ASP A 56 2.09 -52.92 6.50
CA ASP A 56 2.94 -53.76 7.37
C ASP A 56 2.84 -53.34 8.85
N ASN A 57 3.98 -53.11 9.52
CA ASN A 57 4.02 -52.63 10.88
C ASN A 57 4.17 -51.09 10.97
N ILE A 58 3.76 -50.36 9.92
CA ILE A 58 3.81 -48.89 9.86
C ILE A 58 2.42 -48.31 10.09
N TYR A 59 2.34 -47.37 11.03
CA TYR A 59 1.10 -46.76 11.47
C TYR A 59 1.23 -45.24 11.48
N ARG A 60 0.14 -44.56 11.09
CA ARG A 60 -0.07 -43.14 11.40
C ARG A 60 -0.59 -43.02 12.82
N PHE A 61 0.03 -42.13 13.57
CA PHE A 61 -0.31 -41.82 14.95
C PHE A 61 -0.71 -40.35 15.04
N THR A 62 -2.00 -40.10 15.28
CA THR A 62 -2.51 -38.73 15.45
C THR A 62 -2.39 -38.33 16.91
N THR A 63 -1.84 -37.16 17.19
CA THR A 63 -1.63 -36.68 18.56
C THR A 63 -1.94 -35.20 18.67
N SER A 64 -2.33 -34.75 19.86
CA SER A 64 -2.41 -33.32 20.20
C SER A 64 -1.06 -32.73 20.62
N ASP A 65 -0.04 -33.57 20.77
CA ASP A 65 1.32 -33.21 21.19
C ASP A 65 2.34 -34.13 20.50
N ILE A 66 2.96 -33.63 19.43
CA ILE A 66 3.97 -34.36 18.65
C ILE A 66 5.21 -34.64 19.49
N SER A 67 5.69 -33.67 20.27
CA SER A 67 6.95 -33.80 21.01
C SER A 67 6.86 -34.89 22.06
N SER A 68 5.83 -34.86 22.92
CA SER A 68 5.67 -35.88 23.95
C SER A 68 5.33 -37.25 23.38
N ALA A 69 4.52 -37.31 22.31
CA ALA A 69 4.22 -38.58 21.64
C ALA A 69 5.47 -39.18 20.99
N ARG A 70 6.29 -38.35 20.35
CA ARG A 70 7.56 -38.78 19.73
C ARG A 70 8.53 -39.32 20.76
N ASP A 71 8.72 -38.62 21.88
CA ASP A 71 9.60 -39.07 22.96
C ASP A 71 9.13 -40.39 23.58
N LEU A 72 7.81 -40.53 23.79
CA LEU A 72 7.20 -41.77 24.28
C LEU A 72 7.45 -42.93 23.31
N LEU A 73 7.20 -42.72 22.01
CA LEU A 73 7.33 -43.76 20.99
C LEU A 73 8.79 -44.14 20.73
N ILE A 74 9.73 -43.18 20.72
CA ILE A 74 11.16 -43.45 20.53
C ILE A 74 11.75 -44.23 21.72
N SER A 75 11.20 -44.04 22.93
CA SER A 75 11.67 -44.76 24.12
C SER A 75 11.25 -46.23 24.19
N GLU A 76 10.35 -46.69 23.30
CA GLU A 76 9.81 -48.04 23.31
C GLU A 76 10.72 -49.03 22.56
N GLN A 77 11.03 -50.17 23.21
CA GLN A 77 12.03 -51.13 22.70
C GLN A 77 11.60 -51.81 21.38
N GLY A 78 10.30 -51.83 21.09
CA GLY A 78 9.69 -52.41 19.89
C GLY A 78 9.43 -51.43 18.75
N VAL A 79 9.85 -50.16 18.86
CA VAL A 79 9.75 -49.17 17.78
C VAL A 79 11.06 -49.12 17.00
N GLU A 80 10.96 -49.14 15.67
CA GLU A 80 12.09 -49.07 14.74
C GLU A 80 12.38 -47.63 14.33
N PHE A 81 11.34 -46.84 14.02
CA PHE A 81 11.47 -45.40 13.80
C PHE A 81 10.19 -44.64 14.14
N VAL A 82 10.35 -43.34 14.39
CA VAL A 82 9.28 -42.36 14.55
C VAL A 82 9.65 -41.10 13.79
N GLU A 83 8.87 -40.80 12.76
CA GLU A 83 9.05 -39.66 11.88
C GLU A 83 7.77 -38.82 11.81
N GLN A 84 7.89 -37.55 11.43
CA GLN A 84 6.72 -36.71 11.19
C GLN A 84 6.13 -37.04 9.83
N ASP A 85 4.80 -37.21 9.74
CA ASP A 85 4.12 -37.45 8.47
C ASP A 85 4.00 -36.12 7.71
N ASN A 86 4.97 -35.85 6.84
CA ASN A 86 5.03 -34.60 6.09
C ASN A 86 4.13 -34.67 4.85
N GLN A 87 3.40 -33.59 4.59
CA GLN A 87 2.65 -33.44 3.35
C GLN A 87 3.62 -33.32 2.17
N LEU A 88 3.49 -34.22 1.19
CA LEU A 88 4.22 -34.13 -0.07
C LEU A 88 3.39 -33.31 -1.07
N HIS A 89 4.04 -32.35 -1.74
CA HIS A 89 3.43 -31.54 -2.81
C HIS A 89 4.11 -31.84 -4.15
N LEU A 90 3.37 -31.74 -5.25
CA LEU A 90 3.96 -31.68 -6.59
C LEU A 90 4.69 -30.34 -6.73
N GLU A 91 5.99 -30.37 -7.03
CA GLU A 91 6.73 -29.14 -7.31
C GLU A 91 6.34 -28.60 -8.70
N ALA A 92 5.80 -27.39 -8.75
CA ALA A 92 5.51 -26.67 -9.97
C ALA A 92 6.81 -26.07 -10.53
N ASN A 93 7.61 -26.89 -11.20
CA ASN A 93 8.80 -26.43 -11.91
C ASN A 93 8.47 -26.16 -13.39
N ALA A 94 8.90 -25.01 -13.90
CA ALA A 94 8.84 -24.71 -15.32
C ALA A 94 9.92 -25.53 -16.07
N ALA A 95 9.56 -26.14 -17.19
CA ALA A 95 10.44 -27.00 -17.99
C ALA A 95 11.06 -26.28 -19.21
N ASP A 96 10.90 -24.95 -19.27
CA ASP A 96 11.28 -24.13 -20.43
C ASP A 96 12.80 -24.01 -20.59
N PRO A 97 13.35 -23.95 -21.82
CA PRO A 97 14.80 -24.00 -22.06
C PRO A 97 15.61 -22.88 -21.41
N LEU A 98 15.02 -21.71 -21.17
CA LEU A 98 15.68 -20.56 -20.54
C LEU A 98 15.47 -20.51 -19.01
N PHE A 99 14.63 -21.38 -18.44
CA PHE A 99 14.42 -21.48 -17.00
C PHE A 99 15.45 -22.40 -16.33
N VAL A 100 15.87 -22.04 -15.10
CA VAL A 100 16.82 -22.79 -14.28
C VAL A 100 16.65 -22.38 -12.82
N LEU A 101 16.92 -23.32 -11.91
CA LEU A 101 16.87 -23.09 -10.45
C LEU A 101 18.17 -22.51 -9.87
N ASP A 102 19.31 -22.66 -10.56
CA ASP A 102 20.58 -22.07 -10.16
C ASP A 102 20.62 -20.56 -10.46
N GLU A 103 20.63 -19.75 -9.40
CA GLU A 103 20.71 -18.29 -9.51
C GLU A 103 22.07 -17.77 -10.02
N ASN A 104 23.08 -18.63 -10.15
CA ASN A 104 24.38 -18.26 -10.70
C ASN A 104 24.47 -18.41 -12.22
N GLU A 105 23.48 -19.03 -12.87
CA GLU A 105 23.45 -19.19 -14.33
C GLU A 105 22.89 -17.93 -15.00
N LEU A 106 23.72 -16.88 -15.05
CA LEU A 106 23.32 -15.55 -15.53
C LEU A 106 22.94 -15.49 -17.03
N THR A 107 23.23 -16.54 -17.82
CA THR A 107 22.81 -16.61 -19.22
C THR A 107 21.34 -17.05 -19.39
N LYS A 108 20.67 -17.35 -18.28
CA LYS A 108 19.30 -17.87 -18.21
C LYS A 108 18.45 -17.01 -17.25
N GLN A 109 17.27 -17.48 -16.88
CA GLN A 109 16.35 -16.76 -15.98
C GLN A 109 16.74 -16.81 -14.49
N TRP A 110 18.00 -16.53 -14.17
CA TRP A 110 18.56 -16.50 -12.81
C TRP A 110 17.76 -15.64 -11.81
N TYR A 111 17.07 -14.62 -12.31
CA TYR A 111 16.29 -13.69 -11.50
C TYR A 111 15.02 -14.33 -10.91
N LEU A 112 14.48 -15.38 -11.53
CA LEU A 112 13.30 -16.10 -11.05
C LEU A 112 13.55 -16.89 -9.76
N PRO A 113 14.58 -17.76 -9.66
CA PRO A 113 14.93 -18.37 -8.37
C PRO A 113 15.38 -17.32 -7.34
N LYS A 114 16.05 -16.23 -7.75
CA LYS A 114 16.48 -15.15 -6.85
C LYS A 114 15.31 -14.47 -6.11
N ILE A 115 14.16 -14.31 -6.77
CA ILE A 115 12.92 -13.81 -6.15
C ILE A 115 12.04 -14.93 -5.57
N GLN A 116 12.55 -16.17 -5.49
CA GLN A 116 11.84 -17.34 -4.96
C GLN A 116 10.51 -17.66 -5.68
N ILE A 117 10.44 -17.43 -7.00
CA ILE A 117 9.18 -17.65 -7.73
C ILE A 117 8.80 -19.14 -7.80
N HIS A 118 9.79 -20.04 -7.88
CA HIS A 118 9.52 -21.48 -8.01
C HIS A 118 8.75 -22.02 -6.78
N GLN A 119 9.11 -21.55 -5.58
CA GLN A 119 8.38 -21.89 -4.35
C GLN A 119 6.99 -21.25 -4.32
N ALA A 120 6.86 -20.04 -4.88
CA ALA A 120 5.56 -19.37 -5.01
C ALA A 120 4.60 -20.15 -5.93
N TRP A 121 5.10 -20.74 -7.02
CA TRP A 121 4.31 -21.55 -7.96
C TRP A 121 3.72 -22.81 -7.34
N ASN A 122 4.33 -23.34 -6.26
CA ASN A 122 3.75 -24.43 -5.48
C ASN A 122 2.48 -24.02 -4.73
N LEU A 123 2.26 -22.71 -4.52
CA LEU A 123 1.11 -22.17 -3.81
C LEU A 123 0.07 -21.57 -4.77
N ALA A 124 0.52 -20.83 -5.78
CA ALA A 124 -0.33 -20.38 -6.87
C ALA A 124 0.46 -20.12 -8.14
N VAL A 125 -0.23 -20.30 -9.26
CA VAL A 125 0.29 -20.06 -10.61
C VAL A 125 -0.47 -18.93 -11.33
N GLY A 126 -1.39 -18.26 -10.63
CA GLY A 126 -2.24 -17.19 -11.16
C GLY A 126 -3.66 -17.63 -11.50
N ASN A 127 -4.55 -16.65 -11.67
CA ASN A 127 -5.97 -16.87 -12.01
C ASN A 127 -6.55 -15.75 -12.90
N ASN A 128 -5.97 -15.57 -14.09
CA ASN A 128 -6.45 -14.62 -15.11
C ASN A 128 -6.55 -13.15 -14.63
N ILE A 129 -5.68 -12.75 -13.71
CA ILE A 129 -5.59 -11.36 -13.27
C ILE A 129 -5.16 -10.50 -14.47
N ILE A 130 -5.86 -9.39 -14.70
CA ILE A 130 -5.54 -8.46 -15.78
C ILE A 130 -4.44 -7.50 -15.32
N ILE A 131 -3.30 -7.57 -15.97
CA ILE A 131 -2.17 -6.65 -15.79
C ILE A 131 -2.04 -5.82 -17.07
N ALA A 132 -2.19 -4.50 -16.94
CA ALA A 132 -1.98 -3.58 -18.04
C ALA A 132 -0.50 -3.19 -18.14
N VAL A 133 0.01 -3.24 -19.37
CA VAL A 133 1.38 -2.86 -19.71
C VAL A 133 1.30 -1.55 -20.49
N VAL A 134 1.58 -0.44 -19.80
CA VAL A 134 1.57 0.90 -20.41
C VAL A 134 2.97 1.20 -20.93
N ASP A 135 3.16 0.98 -22.23
CA ASP A 135 4.47 0.88 -22.86
C ASP A 135 4.38 1.12 -24.39
N THR A 136 5.27 0.54 -25.19
CA THR A 136 5.32 0.65 -26.66
C THR A 136 4.37 -0.28 -27.40
N GLY A 137 3.65 -1.16 -26.69
CA GLY A 137 2.80 -2.20 -27.26
C GLY A 137 3.28 -3.60 -26.87
N ILE A 138 2.61 -4.65 -27.36
CA ILE A 138 3.02 -6.05 -27.14
C ILE A 138 2.93 -6.80 -28.48
N ASP A 139 3.94 -7.60 -28.82
CA ASP A 139 3.80 -8.63 -29.86
C ASP A 139 3.08 -9.87 -29.32
N ALA A 140 1.76 -9.88 -29.48
CA ALA A 140 0.93 -11.01 -29.09
C ALA A 140 1.12 -12.28 -29.95
N ARG A 141 1.92 -12.22 -31.03
CA ARG A 141 2.20 -13.37 -31.88
C ARG A 141 3.41 -14.16 -31.42
N HIS A 142 4.20 -13.60 -30.50
CA HIS A 142 5.39 -14.24 -29.95
C HIS A 142 5.04 -15.61 -29.37
N GLU A 143 5.89 -16.63 -29.59
CA GLU A 143 5.62 -18.02 -29.17
C GLU A 143 5.29 -18.17 -27.68
N ASP A 144 5.93 -17.36 -26.84
CA ASP A 144 5.68 -17.27 -25.39
C ASP A 144 4.55 -16.32 -24.98
N LEU A 145 3.78 -15.74 -25.90
CA LEU A 145 2.69 -14.80 -25.59
C LEU A 145 1.38 -15.06 -26.37
N ASN A 146 1.36 -16.05 -27.27
CA ASN A 146 0.31 -16.24 -28.28
C ASN A 146 -0.86 -17.18 -27.89
N ASP A 147 -0.95 -17.61 -26.64
CA ASP A 147 -2.03 -18.48 -26.12
C ASP A 147 -3.36 -17.75 -25.83
N GLY A 148 -3.47 -16.49 -26.24
CA GLY A 148 -4.60 -15.62 -25.92
C GLY A 148 -4.52 -14.95 -24.53
N ARG A 149 -3.33 -14.94 -23.89
CA ARG A 149 -3.08 -14.09 -22.72
C ARG A 149 -3.05 -12.60 -23.04
N VAL A 150 -2.60 -12.22 -24.24
CA VAL A 150 -2.65 -10.82 -24.68
C VAL A 150 -4.06 -10.49 -25.17
N ILE A 151 -4.79 -9.78 -24.32
CA ILE A 151 -6.20 -9.42 -24.55
C ILE A 151 -6.32 -8.11 -25.33
N LYS A 152 -7.56 -7.63 -25.53
CA LYS A 152 -7.81 -6.31 -26.10
C LYS A 152 -7.10 -5.22 -25.29
N GLY A 153 -6.71 -4.15 -25.97
CA GLY A 153 -5.94 -3.06 -25.38
C GLY A 153 -6.29 -1.71 -25.97
N TYR A 154 -5.39 -0.75 -25.82
CA TYR A 154 -5.61 0.63 -26.27
C TYR A 154 -4.32 1.28 -26.75
N SER A 155 -4.41 2.12 -27.77
CA SER A 155 -3.35 3.02 -28.19
C SER A 155 -3.76 4.45 -27.92
N SER A 156 -2.86 5.23 -27.32
CA SER A 156 -2.96 6.67 -27.19
C SER A 156 -1.55 7.23 -27.18
N TYR A 157 -1.06 7.68 -28.33
CA TYR A 157 0.27 8.29 -28.39
C TYR A 157 0.35 9.38 -29.45
N CYS A 158 1.32 10.28 -29.25
CA CYS A 158 1.78 11.24 -30.21
C CYS A 158 3.20 10.89 -30.65
N GLN A 159 3.44 10.80 -31.95
CA GLN A 159 4.79 10.87 -32.48
C GLN A 159 5.13 12.34 -32.79
N THR A 160 6.13 12.89 -32.10
CA THR A 160 6.50 14.30 -32.20
C THR A 160 7.60 14.54 -33.26
N ALA A 161 7.66 15.75 -33.82
CA ALA A 161 8.64 16.08 -34.86
C ALA A 161 10.09 16.10 -34.38
N ALA A 162 10.29 16.50 -33.12
CA ALA A 162 11.53 16.35 -32.39
C ALA A 162 11.24 15.57 -31.10
N GLN A 163 12.22 14.81 -30.60
CA GLN A 163 12.09 14.12 -29.31
C GLN A 163 11.72 15.14 -28.23
N ASN A 164 10.63 14.86 -27.51
CA ASN A 164 10.10 15.71 -26.43
C ASN A 164 9.63 17.12 -26.84
N ASP A 165 9.24 17.35 -28.11
CA ASP A 165 8.49 18.56 -28.48
C ASP A 165 6.97 18.30 -28.42
N PRO A 166 6.30 18.63 -27.30
CA PRO A 166 4.87 18.37 -27.14
C PRO A 166 3.99 19.24 -28.05
N THR A 167 4.54 20.26 -28.70
CA THR A 167 3.77 21.24 -29.48
C THR A 167 3.54 20.81 -30.93
N ASN A 168 4.30 19.83 -31.42
CA ASN A 168 4.27 19.43 -32.82
C ASN A 168 4.05 17.92 -32.97
N CYS A 169 2.78 17.52 -32.89
CA CYS A 169 2.35 16.15 -33.10
C CYS A 169 2.23 15.83 -34.59
N LEU A 170 3.13 14.98 -35.10
CA LEU A 170 3.09 14.53 -36.50
C LEU A 170 2.03 13.46 -36.73
N ILE A 171 1.95 12.51 -35.81
CA ILE A 171 1.00 11.38 -35.88
C ILE A 171 0.34 11.22 -34.52
N ARG A 172 -1.00 11.27 -34.51
CA ARG A 172 -1.84 10.98 -33.35
C ARG A 172 -2.57 9.66 -33.59
N VAL A 173 -2.34 8.69 -32.72
CA VAL A 173 -3.09 7.42 -32.74
C VAL A 173 -3.87 7.29 -31.45
N THR A 174 -5.18 7.11 -31.58
CA THR A 174 -6.10 6.86 -30.47
C THR A 174 -7.12 5.81 -30.90
N GLY A 175 -7.19 4.68 -30.20
CA GLY A 175 -8.14 3.63 -30.53
C GLY A 175 -7.89 2.31 -29.82
N GLU A 176 -8.91 1.44 -29.84
CA GLU A 176 -8.80 0.09 -29.27
C GLU A 176 -7.88 -0.81 -30.11
N LEU A 177 -7.15 -1.66 -29.42
CA LEU A 177 -6.35 -2.74 -30.00
C LEU A 177 -7.12 -4.05 -29.86
N SER A 178 -7.30 -4.77 -30.95
CA SER A 178 -7.88 -6.12 -30.93
C SER A 178 -6.99 -7.10 -30.16
N ALA A 179 -7.58 -8.10 -29.52
CA ALA A 179 -6.82 -9.16 -28.85
C ALA A 179 -5.94 -9.94 -29.85
N GLY A 180 -4.78 -10.43 -29.41
CA GLY A 180 -3.90 -11.26 -30.24
C GLY A 180 -3.16 -10.55 -31.37
N VAL A 181 -3.25 -9.22 -31.50
CA VAL A 181 -2.52 -8.46 -32.52
C VAL A 181 -1.14 -8.04 -32.02
N ASN A 182 -0.17 -7.94 -32.94
CA ASN A 182 1.06 -7.22 -32.63
C ASN A 182 0.78 -5.71 -32.66
N SER A 183 1.01 -5.07 -31.53
CA SER A 183 0.90 -3.61 -31.36
C SER A 183 2.25 -2.94 -31.08
N ASP A 184 3.32 -3.72 -30.92
CA ASP A 184 4.66 -3.21 -30.62
C ASP A 184 5.41 -2.90 -31.93
N ASP A 185 5.98 -1.70 -32.00
CA ASP A 185 6.82 -1.21 -33.10
C ASP A 185 8.19 -0.73 -32.60
N ASN A 186 8.52 -1.06 -31.35
CA ASN A 186 9.79 -0.71 -30.69
C ASN A 186 10.48 -1.95 -30.10
N GLY A 187 9.71 -2.81 -29.41
CA GLY A 187 10.19 -4.04 -28.76
C GLY A 187 10.21 -3.99 -27.23
N HIS A 188 10.23 -2.79 -26.62
CA HIS A 188 10.34 -2.64 -25.17
C HIS A 188 9.12 -3.21 -24.41
N GLY A 189 7.91 -2.91 -24.85
CA GLY A 189 6.70 -3.43 -24.21
C GLY A 189 6.57 -4.95 -24.31
N THR A 190 7.08 -5.57 -25.39
CA THR A 190 7.20 -7.03 -25.51
C THR A 190 8.18 -7.62 -24.48
N ILE A 191 9.30 -6.95 -24.18
CA ILE A 191 10.23 -7.35 -23.09
C ILE A 191 9.51 -7.33 -21.75
N VAL A 192 8.74 -6.28 -21.47
CA VAL A 192 8.02 -6.10 -20.21
C VAL A 192 6.93 -7.17 -20.05
N ALA A 193 6.20 -7.48 -21.13
CA ALA A 193 5.16 -8.50 -21.15
C ALA A 193 5.69 -9.91 -20.81
N GLY A 194 6.83 -10.31 -21.38
CA GLY A 194 7.44 -11.62 -21.13
C GLY A 194 7.82 -11.83 -19.66
N LEU A 195 8.35 -10.80 -19.00
CA LEU A 195 8.72 -10.87 -17.58
C LEU A 195 7.49 -11.05 -16.68
N ILE A 196 6.37 -10.39 -17.01
CA ILE A 196 5.12 -10.50 -16.24
C ILE A 196 4.51 -11.90 -16.43
N GLY A 197 4.48 -12.39 -17.67
CA GLY A 197 3.72 -13.59 -18.00
C GLY A 197 3.99 -14.13 -19.40
N ALA A 198 5.23 -14.49 -19.73
CA ALA A 198 5.51 -15.48 -20.77
C ALA A 198 4.88 -16.85 -20.43
N ILE A 199 4.50 -17.62 -21.45
CA ILE A 199 3.86 -18.94 -21.30
C ILE A 199 4.87 -19.93 -20.71
N PRO A 200 4.63 -20.46 -19.50
CA PRO A 200 5.48 -21.50 -18.95
C PRO A 200 5.07 -22.87 -19.47
N ASN A 201 5.99 -23.82 -19.44
CA ASN A 201 5.79 -25.22 -19.82
C ASN A 201 5.29 -25.43 -21.25
N ASN A 202 5.57 -24.51 -22.18
CA ASN A 202 5.31 -24.73 -23.60
C ASN A 202 6.50 -25.42 -24.32
N ASN A 203 7.60 -25.68 -23.59
CA ASN A 203 8.87 -26.23 -24.08
C ASN A 203 9.65 -25.28 -25.01
N ASN A 204 9.26 -24.01 -25.06
CA ASN A 204 9.95 -22.96 -25.81
C ASN A 204 10.44 -21.90 -24.83
N GLY A 205 11.40 -21.08 -25.29
CA GLY A 205 11.72 -19.84 -24.60
C GLY A 205 11.86 -19.87 -23.08
N MET A 206 11.05 -19.05 -22.43
CA MET A 206 11.14 -18.62 -21.04
C MET A 206 9.80 -18.75 -20.30
N ALA A 207 9.85 -18.72 -18.96
CA ALA A 207 8.66 -18.62 -18.12
C ALA A 207 8.45 -17.18 -17.60
N GLY A 208 7.22 -16.67 -17.62
CA GLY A 208 6.90 -15.42 -16.91
C GLY A 208 6.63 -15.64 -15.43
N VAL A 209 6.60 -14.57 -14.64
CA VAL A 209 6.27 -14.64 -13.21
C VAL A 209 4.90 -15.29 -12.95
N ASN A 210 3.92 -15.05 -13.83
CA ASN A 210 2.54 -15.49 -13.67
C ASN A 210 2.12 -16.42 -14.82
N TRP A 211 1.79 -17.68 -14.51
CA TRP A 211 1.48 -18.69 -15.53
C TRP A 211 0.14 -18.41 -16.20
N ASN A 212 -0.83 -17.96 -15.40
CA ASN A 212 -2.21 -17.66 -15.80
C ASN A 212 -2.53 -16.17 -15.57
N VAL A 213 -2.12 -15.32 -16.50
CA VAL A 213 -2.36 -13.87 -16.47
C VAL A 213 -3.01 -13.39 -17.77
N LYS A 214 -3.72 -12.26 -17.72
CA LYS A 214 -4.14 -11.54 -18.92
C LYS A 214 -3.33 -10.26 -19.05
N LEU A 215 -2.65 -10.07 -20.17
CA LEU A 215 -1.83 -8.91 -20.48
C LEU A 215 -2.65 -7.95 -21.35
N MET A 216 -2.89 -6.75 -20.83
CA MET A 216 -3.60 -5.70 -21.56
C MET A 216 -2.59 -4.72 -22.15
N PRO A 217 -2.37 -4.72 -23.47
CA PRO A 217 -1.42 -3.80 -24.10
C PRO A 217 -1.99 -2.38 -24.10
N ILE A 218 -1.27 -1.44 -23.50
CA ILE A 218 -1.57 -0.02 -23.55
C ILE A 218 -0.41 0.69 -24.23
N LYS A 219 -0.51 0.90 -25.55
CA LYS A 219 0.51 1.60 -26.33
C LYS A 219 0.40 3.10 -26.08
N ALA A 220 1.19 3.60 -25.15
CA ALA A 220 1.29 5.02 -24.81
C ALA A 220 2.58 5.67 -25.33
N LEU A 221 3.51 4.86 -25.82
CA LEU A 221 4.79 5.28 -26.37
C LEU A 221 4.85 4.97 -27.87
N ASP A 222 5.45 5.88 -28.63
CA ASP A 222 5.68 5.74 -30.06
C ASP A 222 6.81 4.74 -30.39
N SER A 223 7.11 4.58 -31.67
CA SER A 223 8.17 3.66 -32.15
C SER A 223 9.57 4.01 -31.66
N HIS A 224 9.80 5.23 -31.16
CA HIS A 224 11.08 5.66 -30.56
C HIS A 224 11.11 5.45 -29.04
N GLY A 225 10.04 4.91 -28.45
CA GLY A 225 9.91 4.79 -27.01
C GLY A 225 9.62 6.13 -26.32
N SER A 226 9.10 7.12 -27.04
CA SER A 226 8.73 8.43 -26.49
C SER A 226 7.21 8.54 -26.33
N GLY A 227 6.76 9.13 -25.23
CA GLY A 227 5.35 9.31 -24.92
C GLY A 227 5.09 10.57 -24.11
N LEU A 228 3.94 11.21 -24.32
CA LEU A 228 3.52 12.38 -23.55
C LEU A 228 2.85 11.95 -22.24
N ALA A 229 3.02 12.73 -21.17
CA ALA A 229 2.34 12.47 -19.90
C ALA A 229 0.81 12.38 -20.06
N SER A 230 0.21 13.19 -20.95
CA SER A 230 -1.23 13.14 -21.26
C SER A 230 -1.66 11.83 -21.91
N ASP A 231 -0.80 11.26 -22.76
CA ASP A 231 -1.05 10.02 -23.50
C ASP A 231 -0.96 8.80 -22.56
N VAL A 232 0.06 8.77 -21.71
CA VAL A 232 0.19 7.81 -20.62
C VAL A 232 -1.02 7.90 -19.67
N SER A 233 -1.44 9.10 -19.32
CA SER A 233 -2.60 9.33 -18.43
C SER A 233 -3.90 8.79 -19.03
N ALA A 234 -4.12 9.00 -20.33
CA ALA A 234 -5.28 8.44 -21.04
C ALA A 234 -5.23 6.91 -21.04
N GLY A 235 -4.05 6.32 -21.26
CA GLY A 235 -3.82 4.88 -21.16
C GLY A 235 -4.12 4.29 -19.78
N ILE A 236 -3.66 4.94 -18.71
CA ILE A 236 -3.94 4.53 -17.31
C ILE A 236 -5.45 4.51 -17.04
N ARG A 237 -6.17 5.56 -17.44
CA ARG A 237 -7.62 5.64 -17.26
C ARG A 237 -8.34 4.54 -18.04
N TRP A 238 -8.00 4.35 -19.32
CA TRP A 238 -8.62 3.32 -20.14
C TRP A 238 -8.39 1.92 -19.56
N ALA A 239 -7.16 1.61 -19.12
CA ALA A 239 -6.83 0.35 -18.48
C ALA A 239 -7.65 0.10 -17.21
N THR A 240 -7.75 1.12 -16.38
CA THR A 240 -8.57 1.10 -15.15
C THR A 240 -10.03 0.79 -15.47
N ASP A 241 -10.62 1.51 -16.43
CA ASP A 241 -12.03 1.34 -16.79
C ASP A 241 -12.31 0.00 -17.51
N ASN A 242 -11.27 -0.63 -18.09
CA ASN A 242 -11.35 -1.94 -18.74
C ASN A 242 -10.90 -3.11 -17.85
N GLY A 243 -10.81 -2.89 -16.53
CA GLY A 243 -10.70 -3.97 -15.54
C GLY A 243 -9.28 -4.40 -15.20
N ALA A 244 -8.26 -3.63 -15.57
CA ALA A 244 -6.91 -3.85 -15.07
C ALA A 244 -6.89 -3.84 -13.53
N LYS A 245 -6.20 -4.80 -12.92
CA LYS A 245 -5.99 -4.88 -11.47
C LYS A 245 -4.62 -4.37 -11.06
N VAL A 246 -3.65 -4.50 -11.97
CA VAL A 246 -2.30 -3.94 -11.84
C VAL A 246 -1.99 -3.17 -13.12
N ILE A 247 -1.38 -1.99 -13.00
CA ILE A 247 -0.83 -1.21 -14.10
C ILE A 247 0.68 -1.14 -13.90
N ASN A 248 1.44 -1.68 -14.86
CA ASN A 248 2.88 -1.58 -14.92
C ASN A 248 3.31 -0.40 -15.80
N LEU A 249 4.08 0.51 -15.21
CA LEU A 249 4.66 1.70 -15.83
C LEU A 249 6.19 1.53 -15.89
N SER A 250 6.67 0.73 -16.84
CA SER A 250 8.11 0.51 -17.11
C SER A 250 8.74 1.67 -17.88
N ILE A 251 8.29 2.89 -17.60
CA ILE A 251 8.60 4.12 -18.32
C ILE A 251 9.14 5.15 -17.33
N GLY A 252 9.99 6.06 -17.80
CA GLY A 252 10.55 7.13 -16.98
C GLY A 252 10.59 8.44 -17.76
N GLY A 253 10.29 9.54 -17.07
CA GLY A 253 10.41 10.90 -17.60
C GLY A 253 11.53 11.69 -16.91
N GLN A 254 11.84 12.87 -17.46
CA GLN A 254 12.75 13.83 -16.83
C GLN A 254 11.93 14.87 -16.05
N GLY A 255 12.20 15.01 -14.75
CA GLY A 255 11.55 16.01 -13.91
C GLY A 255 10.05 15.76 -13.65
N LEU A 256 9.33 16.83 -13.30
CA LEU A 256 7.91 16.81 -12.87
C LEU A 256 6.95 17.51 -13.84
N ASP A 257 7.40 17.92 -15.02
CA ASP A 257 6.51 18.55 -16.00
C ASP A 257 5.44 17.55 -16.45
N GLY A 258 4.17 17.95 -16.38
CA GLY A 258 3.03 17.06 -16.62
C GLY A 258 2.58 16.25 -15.40
N VAL A 259 3.13 16.47 -14.20
CA VAL A 259 2.73 15.74 -12.98
C VAL A 259 1.24 15.85 -12.69
N GLY A 260 0.60 17.00 -12.95
CA GLY A 260 -0.82 17.20 -12.63
C GLY A 260 -1.76 16.23 -13.36
N VAL A 261 -1.56 16.01 -14.66
CA VAL A 261 -2.43 15.10 -15.45
C VAL A 261 -2.15 13.64 -15.09
N LEU A 262 -0.89 13.30 -14.85
CA LEU A 262 -0.47 11.94 -14.53
C LEU A 262 -0.89 11.52 -13.12
N GLN A 263 -0.72 12.42 -12.15
CA GLN A 263 -1.17 12.23 -10.78
C GLN A 263 -2.69 12.11 -10.72
N ASP A 264 -3.47 12.87 -11.52
CA ASP A 264 -4.94 12.69 -11.60
C ASP A 264 -5.30 11.27 -12.07
N ALA A 265 -4.67 10.79 -13.14
CA ALA A 265 -4.92 9.44 -13.66
C ALA A 265 -4.50 8.33 -12.68
N ILE A 266 -3.36 8.50 -12.00
CA ILE A 266 -2.90 7.57 -10.95
C ILE A 266 -3.85 7.58 -9.75
N THR A 267 -4.28 8.77 -9.30
CA THR A 267 -5.26 8.91 -8.22
C THR A 267 -6.58 8.23 -8.60
N TYR A 268 -7.03 8.38 -9.85
CA TYR A 268 -8.22 7.72 -10.36
C TYR A 268 -8.09 6.18 -10.32
N ALA A 269 -6.99 5.64 -10.83
CA ALA A 269 -6.70 4.20 -10.81
C ALA A 269 -6.64 3.65 -9.38
N TYR A 270 -5.91 4.34 -8.49
CA TYR A 270 -5.78 3.98 -7.08
C TYR A 270 -7.13 3.94 -6.36
N ASN A 271 -7.97 4.98 -6.54
CA ASN A 271 -9.30 5.05 -5.94
C ASN A 271 -10.27 3.99 -6.50
N LYS A 272 -9.99 3.43 -7.68
CA LYS A 272 -10.70 2.30 -8.27
C LYS A 272 -10.14 0.94 -7.83
N GLY A 273 -9.14 0.91 -6.95
CA GLY A 273 -8.54 -0.31 -6.42
C GLY A 273 -7.53 -0.97 -7.36
N VAL A 274 -6.91 -0.19 -8.26
CA VAL A 274 -5.86 -0.68 -9.17
C VAL A 274 -4.49 -0.40 -8.57
N LEU A 275 -3.62 -1.41 -8.52
CA LEU A 275 -2.23 -1.23 -8.07
C LEU A 275 -1.39 -0.64 -9.19
N ILE A 276 -0.65 0.43 -8.92
CA ILE A 276 0.29 1.04 -9.87
C ILE A 276 1.71 0.66 -9.47
N VAL A 277 2.47 0.11 -10.40
CA VAL A 277 3.89 -0.26 -10.24
C VAL A 277 4.71 0.52 -11.25
N ALA A 278 5.76 1.22 -10.82
CA ALA A 278 6.55 2.09 -11.69
C ALA A 278 8.06 1.90 -11.49
N ALA A 279 8.81 1.98 -12.59
CA ALA A 279 10.26 1.94 -12.57
C ALA A 279 10.87 3.22 -11.95
N ALA A 280 11.93 3.09 -11.14
CA ALA A 280 12.57 4.24 -10.50
C ALA A 280 13.33 5.17 -11.47
N GLY A 281 13.69 4.68 -12.66
CA GLY A 281 14.46 5.42 -13.67
C GLY A 281 15.96 5.09 -13.67
N ASN A 282 16.63 5.49 -14.75
CA ASN A 282 18.01 5.09 -15.08
C ASN A 282 18.89 6.29 -15.46
N ASP A 283 18.73 7.44 -14.79
CA ASP A 283 19.19 8.76 -15.26
C ASP A 283 20.71 8.99 -15.20
N SER A 284 21.47 8.07 -14.61
CA SER A 284 22.94 8.12 -14.58
C SER A 284 23.49 6.71 -14.59
N ALA A 285 24.38 6.39 -15.53
CA ALA A 285 24.91 5.03 -15.70
C ALA A 285 25.75 4.51 -14.53
N GLU A 286 26.37 5.40 -13.74
CA GLU A 286 27.35 5.01 -12.71
C GLU A 286 26.81 5.02 -11.28
N SER A 287 25.88 5.93 -10.96
CA SER A 287 25.38 6.09 -9.60
C SER A 287 23.86 6.11 -9.49
N GLY A 288 23.14 6.32 -10.60
CA GLY A 288 21.76 6.76 -10.59
C GLY A 288 21.63 8.14 -9.96
N VAL A 289 20.39 8.63 -9.89
CA VAL A 289 20.04 9.93 -9.31
C VAL A 289 19.18 9.72 -8.06
N SER A 290 19.37 10.61 -7.07
CA SER A 290 18.51 10.65 -5.88
C SER A 290 17.18 11.32 -6.21
N LEU A 291 16.10 10.54 -6.20
CA LEU A 291 14.73 11.01 -6.41
C LEU A 291 14.22 11.91 -5.28
N ASN A 292 14.89 11.90 -4.12
CA ASN A 292 14.61 12.85 -3.05
C ASN A 292 15.05 14.28 -3.45
N ALA A 293 16.11 14.40 -4.26
CA ALA A 293 16.61 15.69 -4.75
C ALA A 293 16.03 16.05 -6.13
N THR A 294 15.91 15.05 -7.01
CA THR A 294 15.44 15.21 -8.39
C THR A 294 14.33 14.20 -8.66
N PRO A 295 13.09 14.46 -8.18
CA PRO A 295 11.97 13.55 -8.38
C PRO A 295 11.60 13.44 -9.87
N VAL A 296 11.15 12.26 -10.30
CA VAL A 296 10.80 11.96 -11.69
C VAL A 296 9.44 11.28 -11.80
N LEU A 297 8.79 11.42 -12.95
CA LEU A 297 7.52 10.76 -13.28
C LEU A 297 7.76 9.43 -14.00
N PRO A 298 6.84 8.45 -13.89
CA PRO A 298 5.63 8.43 -13.05
C PRO A 298 5.90 8.04 -11.59
N VAL A 299 7.10 7.57 -11.24
CA VAL A 299 7.36 6.94 -9.94
C VAL A 299 7.10 7.85 -8.74
N CYS A 300 7.36 9.16 -8.86
CA CYS A 300 7.06 10.15 -7.81
C CYS A 300 5.68 10.83 -7.97
N ALA A 301 4.81 10.34 -8.87
CA ALA A 301 3.49 10.94 -9.14
C ALA A 301 2.41 10.44 -8.16
N ASP A 302 2.75 10.32 -6.88
CA ASP A 302 1.91 9.68 -5.87
C ASP A 302 1.24 10.68 -4.90
N GLY A 303 1.53 11.98 -5.04
CA GLY A 303 0.97 13.04 -4.19
C GLY A 303 1.25 12.90 -2.70
N GLY A 304 2.27 12.13 -2.31
CA GLY A 304 2.56 11.79 -0.91
C GLY A 304 1.55 10.81 -0.29
N GLN A 305 0.70 10.18 -1.11
CA GLN A 305 -0.31 9.22 -0.66
C GLN A 305 0.15 7.75 -0.84
N ASN A 306 1.40 7.50 -1.26
CA ASN A 306 1.93 6.16 -1.52
C ASN A 306 1.03 5.35 -2.47
N MET A 307 0.59 5.99 -3.57
CA MET A 307 -0.29 5.37 -4.57
C MET A 307 0.48 4.50 -5.59
N VAL A 308 1.76 4.81 -5.81
CA VAL A 308 2.63 4.13 -6.78
C VAL A 308 3.65 3.28 -6.04
N VAL A 309 3.82 2.01 -6.42
CA VAL A 309 4.91 1.16 -5.92
C VAL A 309 6.13 1.40 -6.79
N GLY A 310 7.08 2.18 -6.29
CA GLY A 310 8.31 2.48 -7.01
C GLY A 310 9.35 1.39 -6.87
N VAL A 311 9.95 0.99 -7.99
CA VAL A 311 10.83 -0.18 -8.07
C VAL A 311 12.25 0.22 -8.49
N ALA A 312 13.20 0.04 -7.58
CA ALA A 312 14.63 0.11 -7.89
C ALA A 312 15.15 -1.22 -8.48
N ALA A 313 16.25 -1.14 -9.22
CA ALA A 313 16.91 -2.31 -9.79
C ALA A 313 18.10 -2.76 -8.94
N LEU A 314 18.22 -4.07 -8.75
CA LEU A 314 19.37 -4.73 -8.14
C LEU A 314 20.19 -5.49 -9.20
N ASP A 315 21.48 -5.67 -8.92
CA ASP A 315 22.31 -6.66 -9.60
C ASP A 315 22.17 -8.06 -8.98
N TYR A 316 22.84 -9.07 -9.56
CA TYR A 316 22.77 -10.46 -9.07
C TYR A 316 23.31 -10.67 -7.65
N LEU A 317 24.11 -9.73 -7.14
CA LEU A 317 24.68 -9.73 -5.79
C LEU A 317 23.84 -8.88 -4.82
N ASP A 318 22.60 -8.55 -5.19
CA ASP A 318 21.67 -7.77 -4.40
C ASP A 318 22.09 -6.33 -4.13
N ARG A 319 23.07 -5.81 -4.87
CA ARG A 319 23.49 -4.42 -4.77
C ARG A 319 22.62 -3.58 -5.68
N LYS A 320 22.33 -2.34 -5.28
CA LYS A 320 21.68 -1.36 -6.15
C LYS A 320 22.42 -1.31 -7.48
N ALA A 321 21.70 -1.56 -8.56
CA ALA A 321 22.27 -1.42 -9.90
C ALA A 321 22.81 0.00 -10.06
N LYS A 322 24.00 0.14 -10.64
CA LYS A 322 24.66 1.43 -10.81
C LYS A 322 23.75 2.46 -11.48
N PHE A 323 23.03 2.05 -12.54
CA PHE A 323 22.10 2.93 -13.24
C PHE A 323 20.86 3.32 -12.43
N SER A 324 20.48 2.52 -11.43
CA SER A 324 19.18 2.67 -10.77
C SER A 324 19.14 3.95 -9.97
N ASN A 325 18.14 4.77 -10.24
CA ASN A 325 17.72 5.81 -9.31
C ASN A 325 17.28 5.21 -7.98
N TYR A 326 17.31 6.06 -6.95
CA TYR A 326 17.02 5.69 -5.56
C TYR A 326 16.42 6.88 -4.82
N GLY A 327 15.73 6.65 -3.72
CA GLY A 327 15.20 7.69 -2.86
C GLY A 327 14.07 7.17 -1.98
N SER A 328 14.08 7.57 -0.71
CA SER A 328 13.09 7.13 0.29
C SER A 328 11.67 7.63 0.03
N ASN A 329 11.50 8.64 -0.83
CA ASN A 329 10.19 9.27 -1.04
C ASN A 329 9.35 8.59 -2.14
N CYS A 330 9.99 7.93 -3.11
CA CYS A 330 9.29 7.36 -4.26
C CYS A 330 9.66 5.91 -4.54
N VAL A 331 10.69 5.35 -3.88
CA VAL A 331 11.11 3.95 -4.06
C VAL A 331 10.65 3.14 -2.85
N ASP A 332 9.87 2.10 -3.11
CA ASP A 332 9.24 1.27 -2.08
C ASP A 332 9.85 -0.13 -1.98
N ILE A 333 10.34 -0.66 -3.09
CA ILE A 333 10.86 -2.02 -3.21
C ILE A 333 11.98 -2.07 -4.26
N ALA A 334 12.83 -3.08 -4.19
CA ALA A 334 13.81 -3.37 -5.21
C ALA A 334 13.57 -4.75 -5.83
N ALA A 335 13.92 -4.93 -7.09
CA ALA A 335 13.87 -6.23 -7.77
C ALA A 335 15.07 -6.39 -8.71
N PRO A 336 15.42 -7.63 -9.11
CA PRO A 336 16.48 -7.85 -10.09
C PRO A 336 16.26 -7.02 -11.37
N GLY A 337 17.29 -6.31 -11.81
CA GLY A 337 17.24 -5.49 -13.02
C GLY A 337 18.51 -5.57 -13.89
N THR A 338 19.52 -6.32 -13.46
CA THR A 338 20.69 -6.69 -14.26
C THR A 338 21.42 -7.87 -13.62
N GLY A 339 22.15 -8.68 -14.42
CA GLY A 339 23.06 -9.69 -13.91
C GLY A 339 24.32 -9.01 -13.37
N THR A 340 25.26 -8.63 -14.23
CA THR A 340 26.44 -7.84 -13.79
C THR A 340 26.59 -6.54 -14.58
N PHE A 341 27.32 -5.57 -14.01
CA PHE A 341 27.85 -4.46 -14.80
C PHE A 341 29.23 -4.83 -15.31
N ILE A 342 29.34 -5.18 -16.59
CA ILE A 342 30.33 -4.70 -17.57
C ILE A 342 30.15 -5.49 -18.88
N ASP A 343 30.08 -4.72 -19.98
CA ASP A 343 30.00 -5.12 -21.40
C ASP A 343 28.65 -5.63 -21.94
N LYS A 344 28.09 -4.90 -22.93
CA LYS A 344 26.89 -5.28 -23.71
C LYS A 344 27.05 -6.60 -24.47
N GLN A 345 28.28 -7.09 -24.64
CA GLN A 345 28.57 -8.38 -25.25
C GLN A 345 28.38 -9.55 -24.28
N GLN A 346 28.29 -9.30 -22.97
CA GLN A 346 28.06 -10.32 -21.97
C GLN A 346 26.54 -10.56 -21.85
N LYS A 347 26.10 -11.79 -22.10
CA LYS A 347 24.72 -12.28 -21.95
C LYS A 347 24.30 -12.34 -20.46
N GLN A 348 24.25 -11.19 -19.80
CA GLN A 348 24.12 -11.08 -18.34
C GLN A 348 23.06 -10.06 -17.91
N GLY A 349 21.97 -9.93 -18.69
CA GLY A 349 20.76 -9.19 -18.32
C GLY A 349 19.64 -10.11 -17.86
N LEU A 350 18.43 -9.59 -17.70
CA LEU A 350 17.22 -10.39 -17.57
C LEU A 350 16.82 -10.87 -18.97
N VAL A 351 16.81 -12.19 -19.16
CA VAL A 351 16.27 -12.81 -20.38
C VAL A 351 14.79 -12.50 -20.49
N SER A 352 14.34 -11.93 -21.60
CA SER A 352 12.92 -11.73 -21.91
C SER A 352 12.58 -11.92 -23.39
N THR A 353 11.29 -12.04 -23.71
CA THR A 353 10.74 -11.99 -25.07
C THR A 353 11.08 -10.65 -25.74
N TYR A 354 11.27 -10.63 -27.06
CA TYR A 354 11.63 -9.43 -27.80
C TYR A 354 10.97 -9.40 -29.17
N TYR A 355 10.57 -8.21 -29.58
CA TYR A 355 10.14 -7.94 -30.94
C TYR A 355 11.15 -7.03 -31.62
N ASP A 356 11.71 -7.48 -32.75
CA ASP A 356 12.59 -6.66 -33.59
C ASP A 356 11.77 -5.99 -34.70
N PRO A 357 11.51 -4.66 -34.61
CA PRO A 357 10.74 -3.95 -35.63
C PRO A 357 11.44 -3.90 -36.99
N THR A 358 12.74 -4.18 -37.06
CA THR A 358 13.49 -4.24 -38.31
C THR A 358 13.33 -5.58 -39.04
N ARG A 359 12.79 -6.60 -38.37
CA ARG A 359 12.58 -7.96 -38.90
C ARG A 359 11.17 -8.50 -38.59
N PRO A 360 10.11 -7.78 -39.01
CA PRO A 360 8.74 -8.11 -38.63
C PRO A 360 8.31 -9.49 -39.18
N GLY A 361 7.92 -10.39 -38.27
CA GLY A 361 7.33 -11.68 -38.61
C GLY A 361 8.32 -12.75 -39.07
N GLU A 362 9.63 -12.53 -38.92
CA GLU A 362 10.63 -13.49 -39.37
C GLU A 362 10.97 -14.54 -38.29
N GLN A 363 11.06 -14.18 -37.01
CA GLN A 363 11.50 -15.06 -35.92
C GLN A 363 10.99 -14.59 -34.54
N ASP A 364 10.66 -15.53 -33.66
CA ASP A 364 10.57 -15.28 -32.21
C ASP A 364 11.97 -15.01 -31.65
N LEU A 365 12.11 -13.94 -30.86
CA LEU A 365 13.41 -13.46 -30.39
C LEU A 365 13.40 -13.27 -28.89
N TYR A 366 14.56 -13.52 -28.27
CA TYR A 366 14.81 -13.26 -26.86
C TYR A 366 15.98 -12.31 -26.72
N VAL A 367 15.95 -11.48 -25.68
CA VAL A 367 16.99 -10.48 -25.41
C VAL A 367 17.39 -10.50 -23.94
N TYR A 368 18.63 -10.09 -23.67
CA TYR A 368 19.11 -9.81 -22.32
C TYR A 368 18.91 -8.32 -22.04
N ALA A 369 17.87 -7.98 -21.30
CA ALA A 369 17.50 -6.61 -20.99
C ALA A 369 18.03 -6.17 -19.62
N VAL A 370 18.31 -4.87 -19.47
CA VAL A 370 18.80 -4.27 -18.23
C VAL A 370 18.05 -2.98 -17.96
N GLY A 371 17.71 -2.71 -16.70
CA GLY A 371 17.03 -1.48 -16.32
C GLY A 371 16.07 -1.63 -15.15
N THR A 372 15.66 -0.50 -14.58
CA THR A 372 14.49 -0.45 -13.68
C THR A 372 13.19 -0.83 -14.41
N SER A 373 13.14 -0.65 -15.74
CA SER A 373 12.01 -1.05 -16.60
C SER A 373 11.80 -2.57 -16.70
N VAL A 374 12.82 -3.38 -16.36
CA VAL A 374 12.72 -4.85 -16.25
C VAL A 374 12.59 -5.34 -14.81
N ALA A 375 12.91 -4.51 -13.82
CA ALA A 375 12.66 -4.80 -12.41
C ALA A 375 11.16 -4.61 -12.04
N ALA A 376 10.55 -3.51 -12.49
CA ALA A 376 9.13 -3.20 -12.28
C ALA A 376 8.15 -4.33 -12.69
N PRO A 377 8.28 -4.97 -13.88
CA PRO A 377 7.35 -6.03 -14.28
C PRO A 377 7.42 -7.27 -13.41
N LEU A 378 8.56 -7.58 -12.78
CA LEU A 378 8.63 -8.68 -11.81
C LEU A 378 7.73 -8.41 -10.61
N VAL A 379 7.75 -7.17 -10.10
CA VAL A 379 6.89 -6.72 -8.99
C VAL A 379 5.42 -6.73 -9.39
N ALA A 380 5.09 -6.25 -10.60
CA ALA A 380 3.73 -6.28 -11.12
C ALA A 380 3.20 -7.72 -11.29
N GLY A 381 4.04 -8.63 -11.80
CA GLY A 381 3.72 -10.05 -11.93
C GLY A 381 3.44 -10.72 -10.58
N VAL A 382 4.28 -10.47 -9.57
CA VAL A 382 4.09 -11.01 -8.21
C VAL A 382 2.82 -10.43 -7.57
N ALA A 383 2.54 -9.14 -7.74
CA ALA A 383 1.30 -8.55 -7.26
C ALA A 383 0.06 -9.21 -7.90
N GLY A 384 0.11 -9.52 -9.20
CA GLY A 384 -0.94 -10.29 -9.86
C GLY A 384 -1.06 -11.73 -9.33
N LEU A 385 0.06 -12.35 -8.96
CA LEU A 385 0.05 -13.67 -8.32
C LEU A 385 -0.60 -13.62 -6.94
N MET A 386 -0.27 -12.61 -6.13
CA MET A 386 -0.89 -12.37 -4.83
C MET A 386 -2.40 -12.19 -4.94
N MET A 387 -2.87 -11.40 -5.92
CA MET A 387 -4.31 -11.19 -6.14
C MET A 387 -5.06 -12.46 -6.54
N SER A 388 -4.37 -13.50 -7.01
CA SER A 388 -4.99 -14.80 -7.30
C SER A 388 -5.25 -15.65 -6.05
N ILE A 389 -4.42 -15.48 -5.01
CA ILE A 389 -4.58 -16.16 -3.71
C ILE A 389 -5.45 -15.35 -2.76
N PHE A 390 -5.32 -14.04 -2.83
CA PHE A 390 -5.96 -13.09 -1.92
C PHE A 390 -6.97 -12.19 -2.65
N PRO A 391 -8.04 -12.77 -3.26
CA PRO A 391 -8.97 -12.00 -4.10
C PRO A 391 -9.76 -10.92 -3.34
N ASP A 392 -9.89 -11.06 -2.02
CA ASP A 392 -10.64 -10.14 -1.16
C ASP A 392 -9.78 -8.98 -0.62
N LEU A 393 -8.48 -8.96 -0.90
CA LEU A 393 -7.61 -7.87 -0.46
C LEU A 393 -7.78 -6.63 -1.33
N ASP A 394 -7.99 -5.50 -0.66
CA ASP A 394 -7.90 -4.19 -1.30
C ASP A 394 -6.45 -3.86 -1.72
N VAL A 395 -6.32 -2.87 -2.61
CA VAL A 395 -5.03 -2.47 -3.17
C VAL A 395 -4.01 -2.02 -2.12
N LYS A 396 -4.47 -1.39 -1.02
CA LYS A 396 -3.60 -0.93 0.06
C LYS A 396 -3.01 -2.13 0.79
N ALA A 397 -3.83 -3.14 1.07
CA ALA A 397 -3.41 -4.37 1.70
C ALA A 397 -2.46 -5.19 0.83
N ILE A 398 -2.74 -5.27 -0.49
CA ILE A 398 -1.81 -5.91 -1.44
C ILE A 398 -0.46 -5.19 -1.43
N ARG A 399 -0.45 -3.85 -1.50
CA ARG A 399 0.79 -3.05 -1.40
C ARG A 399 1.53 -3.34 -0.08
N GLU A 400 0.87 -3.20 1.06
CA GLU A 400 1.50 -3.42 2.36
C GLU A 400 2.08 -4.83 2.47
N ARG A 401 1.35 -5.83 1.97
CA ARG A 401 1.81 -7.22 1.98
C ARG A 401 3.04 -7.42 1.11
N LEU A 402 3.03 -6.86 -0.09
CA LEU A 402 4.15 -6.91 -1.02
C LEU A 402 5.42 -6.29 -0.39
N LEU A 403 5.29 -5.11 0.21
CA LEU A 403 6.41 -4.39 0.81
C LEU A 403 6.94 -5.01 2.11
N ALA A 404 6.08 -5.71 2.84
CA ALA A 404 6.50 -6.44 4.03
C ALA A 404 7.27 -7.72 3.64
N SER A 405 6.89 -8.36 2.53
CA SER A 405 7.33 -9.70 2.14
C SER A 405 8.69 -9.75 1.45
N VAL A 406 9.54 -8.75 1.64
CA VAL A 406 10.84 -8.62 0.96
C VAL A 406 11.96 -9.39 1.68
N ASP A 407 13.05 -9.64 0.96
CA ASP A 407 14.34 -9.99 1.54
C ASP A 407 15.14 -8.72 1.84
N ASN A 408 15.67 -8.59 3.05
CA ASN A 408 16.52 -7.46 3.40
C ASN A 408 17.88 -7.61 2.68
N VAL A 409 18.31 -6.53 2.00
CA VAL A 409 19.57 -6.44 1.24
C VAL A 409 20.44 -5.26 1.70
N ASP A 410 20.19 -4.74 2.90
CA ASP A 410 20.89 -3.56 3.44
C ASP A 410 22.39 -3.81 3.63
N ALA A 411 22.80 -5.05 3.93
CA ALA A 411 24.20 -5.40 4.14
C ALA A 411 25.04 -5.21 2.87
N GLU A 412 24.45 -5.45 1.71
CA GLU A 412 25.02 -5.33 0.38
C GLU A 412 25.00 -3.87 -0.14
N ASN A 413 24.24 -3.01 0.54
CA ASN A 413 23.89 -1.65 0.10
C ASN A 413 24.37 -0.55 1.07
N GLN A 414 25.43 -0.82 1.84
CA GLN A 414 26.06 0.14 2.74
C GLN A 414 26.76 1.31 2.01
N SER A 415 26.90 1.23 0.68
CA SER A 415 27.48 2.28 -0.18
C SER A 415 26.84 2.26 -1.57
N GLY A 416 27.09 3.29 -2.40
CA GLY A 416 26.64 3.34 -3.80
C GLY A 416 25.58 4.41 -4.11
N CYS A 417 25.16 5.19 -3.11
CA CYS A 417 24.19 6.29 -3.25
C CYS A 417 24.87 7.63 -2.92
N ASN A 418 25.27 8.40 -3.94
CA ASN A 418 26.05 9.66 -3.81
C ASN A 418 27.33 9.53 -2.97
N GLY A 419 28.02 8.38 -3.06
CA GLY A 419 29.20 8.10 -2.23
C GLY A 419 28.89 7.72 -0.77
N GLY A 420 27.61 7.60 -0.41
CA GLY A 420 27.10 7.14 0.89
C GLY A 420 26.22 5.90 0.79
N SER A 421 25.57 5.56 1.90
CA SER A 421 24.74 4.35 2.05
C SER A 421 23.42 4.42 1.28
N CYS A 422 23.05 3.31 0.65
CA CYS A 422 21.75 3.13 -0.01
C CYS A 422 20.67 2.55 0.91
N VAL A 423 21.01 2.20 2.16
CA VAL A 423 20.06 1.69 3.16
C VAL A 423 18.91 2.68 3.36
N GLY A 424 17.68 2.18 3.25
CA GLY A 424 16.46 2.99 3.32
C GLY A 424 16.20 3.89 2.09
N GLN A 425 17.02 3.80 1.04
CA GLN A 425 16.84 4.56 -0.21
C GLN A 425 16.46 3.70 -1.41
N ILE A 426 16.48 2.37 -1.28
CA ILE A 426 16.12 1.42 -2.35
C ILE A 426 14.82 0.66 -2.02
N GLY A 427 13.99 1.23 -1.17
CA GLY A 427 12.79 0.58 -0.66
C GLY A 427 13.04 -0.34 0.53
N ARG A 428 12.10 -1.25 0.79
CA ARG A 428 12.12 -2.17 1.94
C ARG A 428 13.08 -3.35 1.78
N GLY A 429 13.47 -3.68 0.56
CA GLY A 429 14.31 -4.85 0.26
C GLY A 429 14.02 -5.42 -1.13
N ARG A 430 14.63 -6.56 -1.43
CA ARG A 430 14.41 -7.32 -2.67
C ARG A 430 13.05 -8.02 -2.66
N LEU A 431 12.34 -7.97 -3.77
CA LEU A 431 11.14 -8.75 -4.04
C LEU A 431 11.35 -10.24 -3.73
N ASN A 432 10.44 -10.81 -2.93
CA ASN A 432 10.38 -12.24 -2.67
C ASN A 432 8.95 -12.72 -2.88
N ALA A 433 8.74 -13.46 -3.96
CA ALA A 433 7.44 -13.93 -4.40
C ALA A 433 6.84 -14.95 -3.42
N PHE A 434 7.65 -15.89 -2.93
CA PHE A 434 7.19 -16.94 -2.03
C PHE A 434 6.61 -16.35 -0.73
N LYS A 435 7.34 -15.44 -0.07
CA LYS A 435 6.83 -14.73 1.12
C LYS A 435 5.57 -13.94 0.80
N ALA A 436 5.52 -13.29 -0.37
CA ALA A 436 4.39 -12.48 -0.78
C ALA A 436 3.11 -13.31 -0.97
N VAL A 437 3.22 -14.55 -1.43
CA VAL A 437 2.07 -15.43 -1.71
C VAL A 437 1.76 -16.42 -0.58
N SER A 438 2.66 -16.62 0.38
CA SER A 438 2.47 -17.60 1.46
C SER A 438 1.39 -17.16 2.45
N GLU A 439 0.29 -17.91 2.51
CA GLU A 439 -0.48 -18.04 3.74
C GLU A 439 0.30 -18.96 4.66
N SER A 440 1.07 -18.38 5.56
CA SER A 440 1.85 -19.16 6.50
C SER A 440 0.91 -20.03 7.35
N SER A 441 1.24 -21.31 7.46
CA SER A 441 0.60 -22.38 8.26
C SER A 441 0.59 -22.15 9.78
N GLY A 442 0.84 -20.91 10.22
CA GLY A 442 0.77 -20.52 11.62
C GLY A 442 -0.59 -19.91 11.99
N PHE A 443 -0.56 -18.96 12.91
CA PHE A 443 -1.73 -18.26 13.40
C PHE A 443 -2.62 -17.67 12.29
N VAL A 444 -3.93 -17.94 12.39
CA VAL A 444 -4.94 -17.42 11.47
C VAL A 444 -5.03 -15.89 11.52
N SER A 445 -5.48 -15.27 10.42
CA SER A 445 -5.82 -13.85 10.40
C SER A 445 -6.83 -13.52 11.50
N GLY A 446 -6.58 -12.46 12.26
CA GLY A 446 -7.30 -12.07 13.47
C GLY A 446 -6.62 -12.48 14.78
N ALA A 447 -5.60 -13.35 14.74
CA ALA A 447 -4.87 -13.73 15.94
C ALA A 447 -4.07 -12.56 16.52
N ILE A 448 -4.15 -12.36 17.84
CA ILE A 448 -3.31 -11.40 18.55
C ILE A 448 -2.20 -12.19 19.21
N LEU A 449 -0.96 -11.86 18.86
CA LEU A 449 0.24 -12.52 19.34
C LEU A 449 1.02 -11.62 20.27
N ARG A 450 1.59 -12.21 21.31
CA ARG A 450 2.51 -11.59 22.25
C ARG A 450 3.90 -12.17 22.03
N ALA A 451 4.81 -11.32 21.58
CA ALA A 451 6.21 -11.66 21.41
C ALA A 451 6.93 -11.82 22.77
N PRO A 452 8.13 -12.44 22.78
CA PRO A 452 8.89 -12.64 24.02
C PRO A 452 9.28 -11.34 24.75
N ASP A 453 9.37 -10.22 24.02
CA ASP A 453 9.63 -8.88 24.55
C ASP A 453 8.35 -8.16 25.04
N ASN A 454 7.22 -8.87 25.11
CA ASN A 454 5.87 -8.38 25.39
C ASN A 454 5.24 -7.47 24.32
N SER A 455 5.90 -7.25 23.18
CA SER A 455 5.29 -6.55 22.05
C SER A 455 4.08 -7.32 21.53
N LEU A 456 3.00 -6.60 21.22
CA LEU A 456 1.78 -7.18 20.67
C LEU A 456 1.75 -7.02 19.16
N TYR A 457 1.26 -8.06 18.48
CA TYR A 457 1.07 -8.07 17.04
C TYR A 457 -0.31 -8.61 16.71
N LEU A 458 -1.00 -7.98 15.78
CA LEU A 458 -2.18 -8.55 15.12
C LEU A 458 -1.69 -9.28 13.86
N ILE A 459 -1.99 -10.57 13.75
CA ILE A 459 -1.88 -11.25 12.46
C ILE A 459 -3.08 -10.85 11.64
N GLU A 460 -2.84 -10.18 10.53
CA GLU A 460 -3.90 -9.73 9.64
C GLU A 460 -3.41 -9.90 8.21
N ARG A 461 -4.17 -10.67 7.41
CA ARG A 461 -3.90 -10.85 5.97
C ARG A 461 -2.46 -11.36 5.71
N GLY A 462 -2.01 -12.25 6.59
CA GLY A 462 -0.68 -12.86 6.61
C GLY A 462 0.48 -11.88 6.90
N LEU A 463 0.21 -10.75 7.57
CA LEU A 463 1.20 -9.84 8.13
C LEU A 463 1.14 -9.84 9.64
N ARG A 464 2.28 -9.67 10.32
CA ARG A 464 2.30 -9.26 11.73
C ARG A 464 2.28 -7.74 11.80
N ARG A 465 1.19 -7.17 12.30
CA ARG A 465 1.03 -5.72 12.44
C ARG A 465 1.29 -5.32 13.90
N PRO A 466 2.24 -4.40 14.18
CA PRO A 466 2.44 -3.90 15.52
C PRO A 466 1.15 -3.36 16.10
N LEU A 467 0.82 -3.80 17.31
CA LEU A 467 -0.40 -3.42 18.02
C LEU A 467 -0.01 -2.76 19.33
N SER A 468 -0.21 -1.45 19.45
CA SER A 468 0.08 -0.76 20.71
C SER A 468 -0.96 -1.12 21.78
N ASN A 469 -0.59 -0.97 23.05
CA ASN A 469 -1.53 -1.18 24.15
C ASN A 469 -2.75 -0.26 24.07
N PHE A 470 -2.56 0.97 23.57
CA PHE A 470 -3.65 1.93 23.34
C PHE A 470 -4.64 1.38 22.30
N VAL A 471 -4.16 0.96 21.13
CA VAL A 471 -5.01 0.43 20.06
C VAL A 471 -5.63 -0.91 20.45
N TYR A 472 -4.89 -1.76 21.16
CA TYR A 472 -5.41 -2.99 21.74
C TYR A 472 -6.58 -2.72 22.69
N GLY A 473 -6.47 -1.74 23.59
CA GLY A 473 -7.56 -1.35 24.49
C GLY A 473 -8.78 -0.78 23.76
N GLN A 474 -8.58 -0.07 22.64
CA GLN A 474 -9.69 0.49 21.86
C GLN A 474 -10.46 -0.57 21.05
N ARG A 475 -9.72 -1.46 20.38
CA ARG A 475 -10.28 -2.33 19.33
C ARG A 475 -10.44 -3.78 19.76
N PHE A 476 -9.65 -4.22 20.74
CA PHE A 476 -9.49 -5.63 21.08
C PHE A 476 -9.63 -5.87 22.59
N SER A 477 -10.28 -4.94 23.31
CA SER A 477 -10.64 -5.15 24.71
C SER A 477 -11.45 -6.44 24.84
N GLY A 478 -10.94 -7.39 25.64
CA GLY A 478 -11.55 -8.70 25.85
C GLY A 478 -11.00 -9.85 25.00
N PHE A 479 -10.12 -9.58 24.03
CA PHE A 479 -9.45 -10.64 23.26
C PHE A 479 -8.14 -11.04 23.90
N SER A 480 -7.85 -12.32 24.07
CA SER A 480 -6.58 -12.76 24.67
C SER A 480 -5.47 -12.85 23.63
N ALA A 481 -4.30 -12.28 23.96
CA ALA A 481 -3.09 -12.43 23.15
C ALA A 481 -2.43 -13.79 23.42
N GLN A 482 -2.13 -14.55 22.36
CA GLN A 482 -1.44 -15.83 22.42
C GLN A 482 0.07 -15.61 22.45
N ALA A 483 0.81 -16.36 23.26
CA ALA A 483 2.27 -16.27 23.24
C ALA A 483 2.81 -16.86 21.93
N ALA A 484 3.77 -16.19 21.32
CA ALA A 484 4.45 -16.67 20.11
C ALA A 484 5.96 -16.47 20.23
N THR A 485 6.75 -17.40 19.70
CA THR A 485 8.21 -17.25 19.64
C THR A 485 8.61 -16.23 18.56
N ALA A 486 9.86 -15.79 18.59
CA ALA A 486 10.38 -14.90 17.56
C ALA A 486 10.35 -15.57 16.19
N GLU A 487 10.67 -16.87 16.12
CA GLU A 487 10.62 -17.69 14.90
C GLU A 487 9.20 -17.75 14.35
N GLN A 488 8.20 -18.07 15.19
CA GLN A 488 6.79 -18.13 14.78
C GLN A 488 6.27 -16.78 14.28
N LEU A 489 6.71 -15.68 14.88
CA LEU A 489 6.37 -14.34 14.41
C LEU A 489 7.09 -13.98 13.11
N ASN A 490 8.36 -14.36 12.95
CA ASN A 490 9.17 -14.05 11.77
C ASN A 490 8.68 -14.76 10.50
N ILE A 491 7.83 -15.77 10.65
CA ILE A 491 7.06 -16.35 9.54
C ILE A 491 6.18 -15.29 8.86
N TYR A 492 5.61 -14.37 9.64
CA TYR A 492 4.77 -13.28 9.12
C TYR A 492 5.63 -12.05 8.84
N PRO A 493 5.59 -11.53 7.59
CA PRO A 493 6.22 -10.26 7.28
C PRO A 493 5.68 -9.12 8.16
N LEU A 494 6.55 -8.19 8.55
CA LEU A 494 6.17 -7.05 9.40
C LEU A 494 5.37 -6.02 8.59
N GLY A 495 4.10 -5.84 8.93
CA GLY A 495 3.23 -4.82 8.34
C GLY A 495 3.25 -3.50 9.11
N SER A 496 2.52 -2.50 8.61
CA SER A 496 2.33 -1.22 9.30
C SER A 496 1.58 -1.41 10.62
N ALA A 497 1.83 -0.54 11.60
CA ALA A 497 1.12 -0.58 12.87
C ALA A 497 -0.40 -0.47 12.68
N VAL A 498 -1.17 -1.16 13.52
CA VAL A 498 -2.63 -1.02 13.53
C VAL A 498 -2.96 0.39 14.03
N ALA A 499 -3.71 1.15 13.22
CA ALA A 499 -4.06 2.52 13.56
C ALA A 499 -5.10 2.58 14.70
N PRO A 500 -5.11 3.66 15.50
CA PRO A 500 -6.21 3.96 16.42
C PRO A 500 -7.57 4.03 15.72
N VAL A 501 -8.66 3.95 16.48
CA VAL A 501 -10.02 4.11 15.94
C VAL A 501 -10.20 5.53 15.40
N ASP A 502 -10.87 5.68 14.26
CA ASP A 502 -11.18 7.00 13.69
C ASP A 502 -11.95 7.86 14.70
N GLY A 503 -11.59 9.14 14.80
CA GLY A 503 -12.07 10.05 15.83
C GLY A 503 -11.22 10.09 17.10
N SER A 504 -10.24 9.21 17.26
CA SER A 504 -9.31 9.26 18.39
C SER A 504 -8.50 10.56 18.39
N LEU A 505 -8.34 11.17 19.56
CA LEU A 505 -7.49 12.34 19.74
C LEU A 505 -6.20 11.92 20.44
N VAL A 506 -5.08 12.14 19.79
CA VAL A 506 -3.77 11.71 20.30
C VAL A 506 -2.77 12.85 20.25
N LYS A 507 -1.78 12.83 21.14
CA LYS A 507 -0.61 13.70 21.09
C LYS A 507 0.64 12.94 21.51
N SER A 508 1.81 13.41 21.10
CA SER A 508 3.06 12.91 21.64
C SER A 508 3.28 13.43 23.07
N SER A 509 4.04 12.69 23.87
CA SER A 509 4.39 13.07 25.25
C SER A 509 5.14 14.40 25.35
N ASP A 510 5.91 14.76 24.32
CA ASP A 510 6.77 15.96 24.28
C ASP A 510 6.27 17.05 23.33
N ASN A 511 5.22 16.79 22.56
CA ASN A 511 4.69 17.70 21.55
C ASN A 511 3.25 18.10 21.89
N PRO A 512 2.94 19.40 22.04
CA PRO A 512 1.60 19.85 22.38
C PRO A 512 0.59 19.71 21.23
N THR A 513 1.03 19.48 19.99
CA THR A 513 0.12 19.31 18.85
C THR A 513 -0.78 18.11 19.05
N VAL A 514 -2.09 18.35 19.00
CA VAL A 514 -3.11 17.31 19.02
C VAL A 514 -3.40 16.87 17.60
N TYR A 515 -3.53 15.57 17.40
CA TYR A 515 -3.90 14.96 16.13
C TYR A 515 -5.25 14.27 16.23
N LEU A 516 -6.05 14.39 15.18
CA LEU A 516 -7.25 13.59 14.92
C LEU A 516 -6.83 12.36 14.12
N MET A 517 -7.17 11.17 14.60
CA MET A 517 -6.98 9.94 13.83
C MET A 517 -8.14 9.76 12.87
N GLU A 518 -7.85 9.65 11.58
CA GLU A 518 -8.87 9.47 10.54
C GLU A 518 -8.26 8.76 9.32
N GLY A 519 -8.92 7.69 8.84
CA GLY A 519 -8.47 6.93 7.68
C GLY A 519 -7.10 6.28 7.87
N GLY A 520 -6.71 6.00 9.12
CA GLY A 520 -5.39 5.43 9.47
C GLY A 520 -4.24 6.44 9.51
N THR A 521 -4.52 7.74 9.33
CA THR A 521 -3.52 8.82 9.40
C THR A 521 -3.76 9.72 10.61
N ARG A 522 -2.71 10.41 11.06
CA ARG A 522 -2.82 11.48 12.06
C ARG A 522 -2.93 12.84 11.37
N GLN A 523 -4.05 13.52 11.54
CA GLN A 523 -4.28 14.86 10.99
C GLN A 523 -4.07 15.91 12.09
N ALA A 524 -3.18 16.87 11.88
CA ALA A 524 -2.92 17.90 12.90
C ALA A 524 -4.15 18.79 13.10
N LEU A 525 -4.54 19.03 14.35
CA LEU A 525 -5.62 19.94 14.72
C LEU A 525 -5.06 21.31 15.08
N SER A 526 -5.39 22.32 14.26
CA SER A 526 -5.25 23.71 14.72
C SER A 526 -6.24 24.00 15.85
N TYR A 527 -5.98 25.04 16.65
CA TYR A 527 -6.89 25.44 17.73
C TYR A 527 -8.33 25.68 17.23
N LEU A 528 -8.48 26.30 16.05
CA LEU A 528 -9.80 26.51 15.45
C LEU A 528 -10.43 25.22 14.94
N SER A 529 -9.63 24.33 14.36
CA SER A 529 -10.11 23.01 13.92
C SER A 529 -10.62 22.20 15.10
N PHE A 530 -9.93 22.27 16.25
CA PHE A 530 -10.31 21.64 17.51
C PHE A 530 -11.64 22.18 18.06
N ILE A 531 -11.77 23.50 18.18
CA ILE A 531 -12.97 24.15 18.73
C ILE A 531 -14.17 24.00 17.79
N SER A 532 -13.97 24.11 16.46
CA SER A 532 -15.06 23.96 15.47
C SER A 532 -15.73 22.59 15.51
N ARG A 533 -15.01 21.57 15.96
CA ARG A 533 -15.50 20.19 16.16
C ARG A 533 -16.04 19.93 17.56
N ASN A 534 -16.07 20.94 18.43
CA ASN A 534 -16.48 20.80 19.83
C ASN A 534 -15.71 19.69 20.58
N LEU A 535 -14.42 19.54 20.25
CA LEU A 535 -13.54 18.56 20.89
C LEU A 535 -13.11 19.04 22.29
N ARG A 536 -12.70 18.09 23.11
CA ARG A 536 -12.39 18.28 24.52
C ARG A 536 -10.98 17.80 24.81
N PHE A 537 -10.18 18.59 25.52
CA PHE A 537 -8.79 18.24 25.81
C PHE A 537 -8.70 17.01 26.73
N GLU A 538 -9.74 16.76 27.51
CA GLU A 538 -9.89 15.58 28.36
C GLU A 538 -9.99 14.27 27.55
N SER A 539 -10.40 14.35 26.29
CA SER A 539 -10.46 13.22 25.37
C SER A 539 -9.12 12.94 24.68
N VAL A 540 -8.10 13.80 24.87
CA VAL A 540 -6.80 13.66 24.22
C VAL A 540 -5.93 12.68 24.98
N THR A 541 -5.50 11.62 24.31
CA THR A 541 -4.59 10.63 24.87
C THR A 541 -3.14 10.99 24.56
N SER A 542 -2.27 10.94 25.56
CA SER A 542 -0.84 11.10 25.37
C SER A 542 -0.22 9.75 25.06
N LEU A 543 0.46 9.66 23.91
CA LEU A 543 1.14 8.45 23.46
C LEU A 543 2.68 8.66 23.46
N PRO A 544 3.47 7.59 23.63
CA PRO A 544 4.93 7.66 23.47
C PRO A 544 5.31 8.12 22.06
N ASN A 545 6.40 8.87 21.95
CA ASN A 545 6.88 9.39 20.66
C ASN A 545 7.14 8.28 19.63
N VAL A 546 7.68 7.13 20.09
CA VAL A 546 7.94 5.96 19.25
C VAL A 546 6.66 5.39 18.65
N GLU A 547 5.55 5.38 19.39
CA GLU A 547 4.25 4.93 18.88
C GLU A 547 3.68 5.96 17.90
N MET A 548 3.71 7.25 18.25
CA MET A 548 3.25 8.33 17.37
C MET A 548 3.98 8.36 16.02
N ALA A 549 5.25 7.98 15.99
CA ALA A 549 6.04 7.89 14.77
C ALA A 549 5.60 6.76 13.83
N THR A 550 4.87 5.76 14.33
CA THR A 550 4.35 4.66 13.50
C THR A 550 3.11 5.05 12.68
N TYR A 551 2.42 6.12 13.06
CA TYR A 551 1.21 6.58 12.37
C TYR A 551 1.55 7.62 11.28
N PRO A 552 1.19 7.37 10.01
CA PRO A 552 1.46 8.31 8.91
C PRO A 552 0.81 9.67 9.15
N LEU A 553 1.53 10.74 8.84
CA LEU A 553 1.00 12.11 8.91
C LEU A 553 0.09 12.35 7.70
N GLY A 554 -1.17 12.72 7.98
CA GLY A 554 -2.13 13.13 6.96
C GLY A 554 -2.14 14.66 6.79
N ALA A 555 -3.03 15.15 5.92
CA ALA A 555 -3.30 16.58 5.81
C ALA A 555 -3.86 17.14 7.14
N ASP A 556 -3.66 18.43 7.38
CA ASP A 556 -4.22 19.11 8.55
C ASP A 556 -5.75 18.99 8.57
N ALA A 557 -6.32 18.75 9.74
CA ALA A 557 -7.75 18.61 9.90
C ALA A 557 -8.44 19.94 9.54
N PRO A 558 -9.36 19.97 8.55
CA PRO A 558 -9.91 21.23 8.02
C PRO A 558 -10.75 21.94 9.06
N ILE A 559 -10.77 23.27 9.09
CA ILE A 559 -11.66 24.01 9.99
C ILE A 559 -13.11 23.87 9.48
N LEU A 560 -14.04 23.44 10.33
CA LEU A 560 -15.44 23.32 9.93
C LEU A 560 -16.11 24.69 9.85
N SER A 561 -16.91 24.90 8.79
CA SER A 561 -17.78 26.09 8.67
C SER A 561 -18.77 26.16 9.84
N GLY A 562 -19.04 27.37 10.31
CA GLY A 562 -19.87 27.63 11.48
C GLY A 562 -19.08 27.86 12.79
N ALA A 563 -17.75 27.81 12.76
CA ALA A 563 -16.94 28.12 13.93
C ALA A 563 -17.14 29.57 14.41
N LEU A 564 -17.29 29.76 15.72
CA LEU A 564 -17.48 31.08 16.32
C LEU A 564 -16.13 31.66 16.76
N LEU A 565 -15.87 32.91 16.40
CA LEU A 565 -14.59 33.60 16.63
C LEU A 565 -14.83 34.95 17.32
N LYS A 566 -13.92 35.38 18.19
CA LYS A 566 -13.86 36.78 18.65
C LYS A 566 -12.41 37.22 18.90
N ALA A 567 -12.17 38.52 18.89
CA ALA A 567 -10.87 39.05 19.30
C ALA A 567 -10.75 39.05 20.84
N SER A 568 -9.54 38.87 21.36
CA SER A 568 -9.23 38.93 22.80
C SER A 568 -9.56 40.30 23.41
N ASN A 569 -9.47 41.36 22.61
CA ASN A 569 -9.68 42.76 23.02
C ASN A 569 -10.99 43.40 22.52
N HIS A 570 -11.88 42.65 21.86
CA HIS A 570 -13.11 43.20 21.26
C HIS A 570 -14.32 42.26 21.44
N PRO A 571 -15.51 42.78 21.80
CA PRO A 571 -16.67 41.93 22.12
C PRO A 571 -17.38 41.33 20.90
N ALA A 572 -17.10 41.82 19.70
CA ALA A 572 -17.74 41.32 18.47
C ALA A 572 -17.45 39.83 18.22
N VAL A 573 -18.51 39.07 17.97
CA VAL A 573 -18.44 37.64 17.64
C VAL A 573 -18.69 37.48 16.14
N TYR A 574 -17.90 36.63 15.50
CA TYR A 574 -18.00 36.31 14.09
C TYR A 574 -18.29 34.82 13.91
N VAL A 575 -18.94 34.46 12.82
CA VAL A 575 -19.00 33.10 12.32
C VAL A 575 -18.05 32.95 11.14
N LEU A 576 -17.27 31.87 11.13
CA LEU A 576 -16.35 31.54 10.05
C LEU A 576 -17.04 30.60 9.05
N ASN A 577 -17.18 31.04 7.80
CA ASN A 577 -17.74 30.25 6.71
C ASN A 577 -16.84 30.35 5.49
N ASN A 578 -16.43 29.18 4.96
CA ASN A 578 -15.60 29.08 3.76
C ASN A 578 -14.35 29.99 3.80
N GLY A 579 -13.68 30.04 4.96
CA GLY A 579 -12.46 30.84 5.17
C GLY A 579 -12.67 32.34 5.45
N SER A 580 -13.91 32.85 5.40
CA SER A 580 -14.23 34.25 5.68
C SER A 580 -15.06 34.41 6.96
N ARG A 581 -14.84 35.49 7.71
CA ARG A 581 -15.55 35.80 8.96
C ARG A 581 -16.71 36.77 8.69
N GLN A 582 -17.90 36.47 9.22
CA GLN A 582 -19.09 37.31 9.15
C GLN A 582 -19.52 37.73 10.56
N LEU A 583 -19.84 39.01 10.75
CA LEU A 583 -20.23 39.54 12.06
C LEU A 583 -21.62 39.03 12.46
N LEU A 584 -21.75 38.56 13.71
CA LEU A 584 -23.03 38.17 14.29
C LEU A 584 -23.64 39.34 15.06
N SER A 585 -24.92 39.62 14.81
CA SER A 585 -25.69 40.46 15.71
C SER A 585 -26.11 39.67 16.95
N PHE A 586 -26.39 40.35 18.05
CA PHE A 586 -26.87 39.70 19.28
C PHE A 586 -28.18 38.94 19.04
N PHE A 587 -29.11 39.53 18.28
CA PHE A 587 -30.36 38.88 17.88
C PHE A 587 -30.12 37.57 17.12
N VAL A 588 -29.24 37.57 16.12
CA VAL A 588 -28.93 36.36 15.33
C VAL A 588 -28.21 35.33 16.16
N PHE A 589 -27.32 35.75 17.06
CA PHE A 589 -26.61 34.86 17.99
C PHE A 589 -27.60 34.07 18.86
N GLN A 590 -28.60 34.75 19.44
CA GLN A 590 -29.63 34.09 20.22
C GLN A 590 -30.57 33.24 19.36
N GLN A 591 -31.06 33.78 18.25
CA GLN A 591 -32.03 33.10 17.38
C GLN A 591 -31.49 31.76 16.86
N ARG A 592 -30.21 31.72 16.49
CA ARG A 592 -29.57 30.51 15.94
C ARG A 592 -29.07 29.54 17.03
N GLY A 593 -29.35 29.82 18.31
CA GLY A 593 -28.98 28.94 19.41
C GLY A 593 -27.46 28.78 19.57
N PHE A 594 -26.70 29.85 19.31
CA PHE A 594 -25.25 29.85 19.54
C PHE A 594 -24.88 30.01 21.02
N GLU A 595 -25.87 30.22 21.89
CA GLU A 595 -25.70 30.21 23.33
C GLU A 595 -25.08 28.88 23.81
N GLY A 596 -23.98 28.97 24.57
CA GLY A 596 -23.25 27.79 25.07
C GLY A 596 -22.35 27.08 24.03
N LYS A 597 -22.32 27.53 22.77
CA LYS A 597 -21.32 27.04 21.80
C LYS A 597 -19.95 27.64 22.12
N PRO A 598 -18.86 26.88 21.94
CA PRO A 598 -17.52 27.40 22.20
C PRO A 598 -17.19 28.52 21.20
N ILE A 599 -16.67 29.64 21.72
CA ILE A 599 -16.21 30.78 20.92
C ILE A 599 -14.69 30.82 21.03
N ALA A 600 -14.00 30.67 19.90
CA ALA A 600 -12.55 30.79 19.85
C ALA A 600 -12.15 32.26 20.09
N VAL A 601 -11.34 32.48 21.13
CA VAL A 601 -10.79 33.79 21.45
C VAL A 601 -9.40 33.88 20.83
N LEU A 602 -9.22 34.81 19.89
CA LEU A 602 -7.99 34.97 19.12
C LEU A 602 -7.38 36.35 19.37
N ASP A 603 -6.06 36.46 19.24
CA ASP A 603 -5.44 37.78 19.15
C ASP A 603 -5.88 38.51 17.87
N PRO A 604 -5.90 39.86 17.88
CA PRO A 604 -6.39 40.63 16.73
C PRO A 604 -5.67 40.31 15.41
N SER A 605 -4.37 40.03 15.47
CA SER A 605 -3.57 39.62 14.31
C SER A 605 -4.01 38.29 13.73
N ASP A 606 -4.34 37.31 14.59
CA ASP A 606 -4.73 35.97 14.16
C ASP A 606 -6.17 35.94 13.66
N LEU A 607 -7.07 36.71 14.30
CA LEU A 607 -8.40 36.94 13.75
C LEU A 607 -8.30 37.59 12.36
N GLY A 608 -7.34 38.50 12.15
CA GLY A 608 -7.08 39.21 10.90
C GLY A 608 -6.67 38.32 9.72
N ARG A 609 -6.19 37.09 9.97
CA ARG A 609 -5.91 36.10 8.92
C ARG A 609 -7.17 35.60 8.22
N TYR A 610 -8.33 35.77 8.85
CA TYR A 610 -9.64 35.44 8.29
C TYR A 610 -10.29 36.72 7.78
N PRO A 611 -10.34 36.94 6.45
CA PRO A 611 -10.89 38.16 5.89
C PRO A 611 -12.37 38.30 6.26
N LEU A 612 -12.83 39.53 6.41
CA LEU A 612 -14.27 39.80 6.46
C LEU A 612 -14.91 39.30 5.17
N HIS A 613 -16.16 38.85 5.27
CA HIS A 613 -16.93 38.51 4.09
C HIS A 613 -16.89 39.66 3.07
N PRO A 614 -16.73 39.38 1.76
CA PRO A 614 -16.43 40.40 0.75
C PRO A 614 -17.43 41.56 0.71
N GLN A 615 -18.69 41.28 1.04
CA GLN A 615 -19.77 42.28 1.05
C GLN A 615 -19.89 43.06 2.36
N ASN A 616 -19.08 42.73 3.38
CA ASN A 616 -19.10 43.32 4.72
C ASN A 616 -20.50 43.36 5.36
N ILE A 617 -21.28 42.30 5.15
CA ILE A 617 -22.64 42.13 5.67
C ILE A 617 -22.65 41.34 6.98
N LEU A 618 -23.68 41.56 7.79
CA LEU A 618 -23.99 40.74 8.96
C LEU A 618 -24.43 39.33 8.55
N TYR A 619 -24.15 38.35 9.41
CA TYR A 619 -24.67 37.00 9.25
C TYR A 619 -26.21 37.01 9.37
N PRO A 620 -26.95 36.45 8.40
CA PRO A 620 -28.39 36.62 8.33
C PRO A 620 -29.12 35.83 9.43
N PRO A 621 -30.30 36.30 9.87
CA PRO A 621 -31.28 35.49 10.57
C PRO A 621 -31.68 34.24 9.77
N THR A 622 -32.42 33.34 10.41
CA THR A 622 -33.03 32.19 9.71
C THR A 622 -34.08 32.65 8.69
N ASP A 623 -34.24 31.94 7.57
CA ASP A 623 -35.28 32.25 6.59
C ASP A 623 -36.68 32.17 7.25
N GLY A 624 -37.58 33.05 6.82
CA GLY A 624 -38.90 33.28 7.43
C GLY A 624 -38.88 34.25 8.63
N THR A 625 -37.71 34.71 9.07
CA THR A 625 -37.62 35.71 10.16
C THR A 625 -38.18 37.05 9.69
N LEU A 626 -39.14 37.58 10.46
CA LEU A 626 -39.69 38.92 10.27
C LEU A 626 -38.99 39.92 11.18
N ILE A 627 -38.40 40.96 10.61
CA ILE A 627 -37.78 42.05 11.37
C ILE A 627 -38.28 43.43 10.93
N ARG A 628 -38.19 44.42 11.81
CA ARG A 628 -38.24 45.84 11.46
C ARG A 628 -37.19 46.62 12.23
N GLY A 629 -36.78 47.74 11.67
CA GLY A 629 -35.92 48.69 12.40
C GLY A 629 -36.69 49.42 13.49
N ASP A 630 -36.00 49.87 14.52
CA ASP A 630 -36.53 50.76 15.56
C ASP A 630 -36.89 52.16 15.03
N GLN A 631 -36.29 52.59 13.91
CA GLN A 631 -36.51 53.88 13.25
C GLN A 631 -37.31 53.78 11.93
N SER A 632 -37.75 52.58 11.53
CA SER A 632 -38.49 52.36 10.27
C SER A 632 -39.75 51.52 10.50
N ALA A 633 -40.81 51.87 9.77
CA ALA A 633 -42.05 51.11 9.75
C ALA A 633 -42.01 49.92 8.77
N THR A 634 -41.03 49.86 7.87
CA THR A 634 -40.91 48.79 6.88
C THR A 634 -40.58 47.47 7.56
N VAL A 635 -41.40 46.45 7.30
CA VAL A 635 -41.17 45.07 7.74
C VAL A 635 -40.40 44.34 6.65
N TYR A 636 -39.37 43.59 7.04
CA TYR A 636 -38.58 42.73 6.18
C TYR A 636 -38.78 41.28 6.56
N VAL A 637 -38.79 40.39 5.57
CA VAL A 637 -38.65 38.94 5.76
C VAL A 637 -37.29 38.48 5.21
N PHE A 638 -36.68 37.49 5.87
CA PHE A 638 -35.50 36.82 5.34
C PHE A 638 -35.89 35.65 4.44
N GLU A 639 -35.42 35.66 3.19
CA GLU A 639 -35.59 34.55 2.25
C GLU A 639 -34.32 34.40 1.41
N GLY A 640 -33.66 33.25 1.46
CA GLY A 640 -32.41 33.02 0.76
C GLY A 640 -31.27 33.89 1.31
N SER A 641 -31.20 34.06 2.63
CA SER A 641 -30.14 34.83 3.31
C SER A 641 -30.13 36.34 3.02
N VAL A 642 -31.17 36.90 2.39
CA VAL A 642 -31.34 38.34 2.17
C VAL A 642 -32.61 38.86 2.81
N ARG A 643 -32.59 40.11 3.27
CA ARG A 643 -33.80 40.81 3.71
C ARG A 643 -34.57 41.32 2.50
N ARG A 644 -35.88 41.11 2.48
CA ARG A 644 -36.80 41.60 1.44
C ARG A 644 -37.90 42.41 2.09
N GLY A 645 -38.10 43.64 1.64
CA GLY A 645 -39.17 44.49 2.17
C GLY A 645 -40.53 43.92 1.80
N LEU A 646 -41.49 44.03 2.72
CA LEU A 646 -42.87 43.59 2.51
C LEU A 646 -43.79 44.80 2.38
N THR A 647 -44.62 44.80 1.34
CA THR A 647 -45.82 45.66 1.30
C THR A 647 -46.85 45.14 2.30
N LEU A 648 -47.81 45.99 2.72
CA LEU A 648 -48.89 45.56 3.61
C LEU A 648 -49.72 44.41 2.98
N SER A 649 -49.96 44.46 1.67
CA SER A 649 -50.65 43.40 0.93
C SER A 649 -49.85 42.09 0.95
N ALA A 650 -48.54 42.14 0.68
CA ALA A 650 -47.68 40.96 0.69
C ALA A 650 -47.55 40.33 2.09
N PHE A 651 -47.53 41.16 3.13
CA PHE A 651 -47.52 40.72 4.53
C PHE A 651 -48.80 39.98 4.90
N GLN A 652 -49.97 40.52 4.53
CA GLN A 652 -51.28 39.91 4.79
C GLN A 652 -51.51 38.65 3.95
N ALA A 653 -51.14 38.67 2.67
CA ALA A 653 -51.32 37.53 1.75
C ALA A 653 -50.53 36.29 2.20
N ARG A 654 -49.36 36.50 2.83
CA ARG A 654 -48.53 35.43 3.41
C ARG A 654 -48.96 34.99 4.80
N GLY A 655 -50.03 35.58 5.35
CA GLY A 655 -50.56 35.22 6.68
C GLY A 655 -49.64 35.63 7.83
N TYR A 656 -48.74 36.60 7.63
CA TYR A 656 -47.84 37.05 8.67
C TYR A 656 -48.58 37.86 9.76
N ASN A 657 -48.06 37.80 10.99
CA ASN A 657 -48.63 38.46 12.16
C ASN A 657 -47.63 39.47 12.73
N PHE A 658 -48.08 40.70 13.01
CA PHE A 658 -47.22 41.74 13.59
C PHE A 658 -46.61 41.37 14.94
N GLY A 659 -47.26 40.50 15.73
CA GLY A 659 -46.72 39.96 16.97
C GLY A 659 -45.45 39.11 16.78
N ASN A 660 -45.20 38.61 15.58
CA ASN A 660 -44.01 37.84 15.23
C ASN A 660 -42.88 38.71 14.67
N VAL A 661 -43.12 40.00 14.42
CA VAL A 661 -42.11 40.93 13.89
C VAL A 661 -41.17 41.34 15.01
N ARG A 662 -39.89 41.04 14.86
CA ARG A 662 -38.86 41.44 15.82
C ARG A 662 -38.36 42.84 15.52
N VAL A 663 -38.30 43.69 16.55
CA VAL A 663 -37.74 45.03 16.44
C VAL A 663 -36.25 44.95 16.77
N VAL A 664 -35.41 45.38 15.84
CA VAL A 664 -33.94 45.42 16.00
C VAL A 664 -33.42 46.82 15.65
N PRO A 665 -32.21 47.22 16.09
CA PRO A 665 -31.63 48.51 15.73
C PRO A 665 -31.60 48.72 14.22
N GLN A 666 -31.89 49.94 13.76
CA GLN A 666 -31.88 50.25 12.32
C GLN A 666 -30.51 49.97 11.67
N SER A 667 -29.41 50.16 12.40
CA SER A 667 -28.06 49.81 11.95
C SER A 667 -27.87 48.31 11.69
N GLU A 668 -28.54 47.46 12.46
CA GLU A 668 -28.53 46.00 12.26
C GLU A 668 -29.32 45.63 11.00
N VAL A 669 -30.52 46.19 10.81
CA VAL A 669 -31.30 46.01 9.58
C VAL A 669 -30.48 46.39 8.35
N ASN A 670 -29.79 47.53 8.41
CA ASN A 670 -28.97 48.04 7.31
C ASN A 670 -27.73 47.19 7.04
N GLY A 671 -27.24 46.44 8.03
CA GLY A 671 -26.09 45.55 7.91
C GLY A 671 -26.38 44.23 7.19
N TYR A 672 -27.64 43.86 6.99
CA TYR A 672 -28.00 42.65 6.25
C TYR A 672 -28.09 42.89 4.74
N ALA A 673 -27.70 41.87 3.97
CA ALA A 673 -27.83 41.84 2.51
C ALA A 673 -29.28 42.09 2.08
N ILE A 674 -29.46 42.99 1.11
CA ILE A 674 -30.77 43.39 0.60
C ILE A 674 -31.12 42.61 -0.68
N GLY A 675 -32.32 42.04 -0.72
CA GLY A 675 -32.92 41.44 -1.90
C GLY A 675 -34.04 42.31 -2.45
N SER A 676 -34.61 41.91 -3.58
CA SER A 676 -35.79 42.56 -4.14
C SER A 676 -36.98 42.45 -3.20
N ASP A 677 -37.70 43.56 -3.02
CA ASP A 677 -38.91 43.63 -2.22
C ASP A 677 -40.01 42.71 -2.76
N LEU A 678 -40.83 42.20 -1.85
CA LEU A 678 -41.96 41.33 -2.12
C LEU A 678 -43.23 42.18 -2.19
N LEU A 679 -43.77 42.31 -3.39
CA LEU A 679 -44.90 43.20 -3.69
C LEU A 679 -46.26 42.51 -3.56
N ASN A 680 -46.31 41.18 -3.76
CA ASN A 680 -47.51 40.34 -3.69
C ASN A 680 -47.26 39.08 -2.88
#